data_AF-A0A6G0SVR6-F1
#
_entry.id   AF-A0A6G0SVR6-F1
#
_cell.length_a   1.000
_cell.length_b   1.000
_cell.length_c   1.000
_cell.angle_alpha   90.00
_cell.angle_beta   90.00
_cell.angle_gamma   90.00
#
_symmetry.space_group_name_H-M   'P 1'
#
loop_
_entity.id
_entity.type
_entity.pdbx_description
1 polymer ?
#
loop_
_entity_poly.entity_id
_entity_poly.type
_entity_poly.pdbx_seq_one_letter_code
_entity_poly.pdbx_strand_id
1 'polypeptide(L)'
;MNPKSTIICIVLALVPVYGFIAYDCNEKRINVTSFNSLEVDHCKTPPPASSMEIPRIKLIQKADTRTIPFKSCLISVDYLVTKCATFDDAQVVEDGFFSEILFLGNSGCTELHRTAIFHFPSGGIITGLMMNHTTFATHTVAGNIDKNGDCLGTSYASDKGSWRNVVVQGNYKIQLSEGIASIISKDDLLILPTGTRMKLSEMYGIDSYKGETVWNNNIIHQNCDTHNFDVLYDGPATLMTSESTPEDVLQTHTFLVETENIVFALKQKRRTFACEVPVIQTEHPQLFILKDNAFMHHFSINNISPQNTDLMAYVNTKFVYIENFLKNTITSLYNELIRKQCEIERTQLLFKLSLATYSLDEFAYAMGQGPGNIAIKSGEIIYLIKCKPVDVQYAQQDACYNELPVTLNNKTYFMAPKTNILQNYGTQVDCNEYLPVAFRLDSEWYGVAPTLREIKKPQTLKPSTSWTWNYKSPEHLMTAGIYSQDTMTALQRHLLLPQEIQTAQKNIARQSMGYSYVDQGLRLKSLIDDITISNIIEDKLYKMWGWFTTFGSCISGLLGIFFIWRAISILIKTSINVTILYQTFGWSIKLIAGIFSSTTHYIMHNLHKKKYNTIKTIYKEPTLPYFQTRKHTEKTKTTPRRKMSI
;
A
#
# COMPACT_ATOMS: atom_id res chain seq x y z
N MET A 1 81.71 72.85 -38.15
CA MET A 1 81.09 72.15 -37.00
C MET A 1 80.06 73.08 -36.36
N ASN A 2 78.81 72.61 -36.33
CA ASN A 2 77.53 73.15 -35.85
C ASN A 2 77.47 74.45 -35.02
N PRO A 3 76.56 75.38 -35.36
CA PRO A 3 76.00 76.33 -34.41
C PRO A 3 74.72 75.77 -33.75
N LYS A 4 74.58 76.00 -32.45
CA LYS A 4 73.34 75.75 -31.68
C LYS A 4 72.37 76.90 -31.93
N SER A 5 71.12 76.59 -32.31
CA SER A 5 70.01 77.54 -32.41
C SER A 5 69.10 77.38 -31.20
N THR A 6 68.94 78.46 -30.44
CA THR A 6 68.04 78.57 -29.29
C THR A 6 66.66 79.03 -29.79
N ILE A 7 65.61 78.24 -29.54
CA ILE A 7 64.22 78.59 -29.86
C ILE A 7 63.53 79.02 -28.56
N ILE A 8 62.98 80.22 -28.54
CA ILE A 8 62.15 80.79 -27.46
C ILE A 8 60.69 80.38 -27.73
N CYS A 9 60.08 79.61 -26.83
CA CYS A 9 58.65 79.29 -26.85
C CYS A 9 57.87 80.28 -25.98
N ILE A 10 56.91 80.99 -26.57
CA ILE A 10 55.89 81.77 -25.88
C ILE A 10 54.70 80.83 -25.61
N VAL A 11 54.34 80.64 -24.34
CA VAL A 11 53.18 79.86 -23.91
C VAL A 11 51.96 80.79 -23.89
N LEU A 12 51.01 80.58 -24.80
CA LEU A 12 49.66 81.15 -24.76
C LEU A 12 48.85 80.38 -23.70
N ALA A 13 48.43 81.07 -22.64
CA ALA A 13 47.49 80.53 -21.66
C ALA A 13 46.11 80.37 -22.32
N LEU A 14 45.74 79.12 -22.62
CA LEU A 14 44.38 78.77 -23.01
C LEU A 14 43.49 78.85 -21.77
N VAL A 15 42.61 79.85 -21.73
CA VAL A 15 41.55 79.94 -20.72
C VAL A 15 40.56 78.80 -20.99
N PRO A 16 40.26 77.93 -20.01
CA PRO A 16 39.27 76.86 -20.21
C PRO A 16 37.90 77.50 -20.48
N VAL A 17 37.35 77.23 -21.66
CA VAL A 17 35.99 77.63 -22.04
C VAL A 17 35.05 76.52 -21.64
N TYR A 18 34.25 76.76 -20.59
CA TYR A 18 33.20 75.83 -20.17
C TYR A 18 31.94 76.10 -21.01
N GLY A 19 31.54 75.13 -21.84
CA GLY A 19 30.27 75.14 -22.57
C GLY A 19 29.23 74.30 -21.84
N PHE A 20 28.00 74.81 -21.72
CA PHE A 20 26.89 74.21 -21.00
C PHE A 20 25.65 74.11 -21.88
N ILE A 21 24.76 73.18 -21.57
CA ILE A 21 23.46 73.07 -22.23
C ILE A 21 22.39 73.77 -21.38
N ALA A 22 21.80 74.82 -21.94
CA ALA A 22 20.62 75.49 -21.42
C ALA A 22 19.43 75.29 -22.36
N TYR A 23 18.24 75.77 -21.98
CA TYR A 23 17.03 75.57 -22.77
C TYR A 23 16.32 76.90 -23.06
N ASP A 24 16.06 77.16 -24.35
CA ASP A 24 15.30 78.32 -24.82
C ASP A 24 13.84 77.95 -25.08
N CYS A 25 12.93 78.69 -24.46
CA CYS A 25 11.49 78.48 -24.54
C CYS A 25 10.77 79.53 -25.42
N ASN A 26 11.49 80.44 -26.09
CA ASN A 26 10.90 81.54 -26.87
C ASN A 26 10.51 81.18 -28.32
N GLU A 27 10.61 79.91 -28.73
CA GLU A 27 10.36 79.48 -30.11
C GLU A 27 8.86 79.29 -30.41
N LYS A 28 8.42 79.50 -31.67
CA LYS A 28 6.99 79.51 -32.04
C LYS A 28 6.31 78.13 -32.16
N ARG A 29 7.08 77.03 -32.19
CA ARG A 29 6.55 75.67 -32.30
C ARG A 29 6.92 74.89 -31.06
N ILE A 30 5.96 74.75 -30.14
CA ILE A 30 6.18 74.14 -28.84
C ILE A 30 5.24 72.94 -28.70
N ASN A 31 5.77 71.80 -28.23
CA ASN A 31 4.96 70.65 -27.82
C ASN A 31 4.37 70.93 -26.44
N VAL A 32 3.05 71.06 -26.38
CA VAL A 32 2.31 71.37 -25.15
C VAL A 32 1.49 70.16 -24.74
N THR A 33 1.65 69.72 -23.49
CA THR A 33 0.77 68.72 -22.86
C THR A 33 0.03 69.37 -21.71
N SER A 34 -1.29 69.20 -21.65
CA SER A 34 -2.14 69.76 -20.59
C SER A 34 -2.49 68.71 -19.54
N PHE A 35 -2.40 69.07 -18.26
CA PHE A 35 -2.77 68.23 -17.13
C PHE A 35 -3.92 68.85 -16.32
N ASN A 36 -4.79 67.99 -15.77
CA ASN A 36 -5.77 68.38 -14.77
C ASN A 36 -5.05 68.73 -13.46
N SER A 37 -5.35 69.88 -12.87
CA SER A 37 -4.72 70.33 -11.62
C SER A 37 -5.47 69.90 -10.34
N LEU A 38 -6.65 69.31 -10.46
CA LEU A 38 -7.55 69.01 -9.35
C LEU A 38 -7.42 67.56 -8.86
N GLU A 39 -7.34 66.60 -9.77
CA GLU A 39 -7.39 65.17 -9.42
C GLU A 39 -6.52 64.28 -10.31
N VAL A 40 -6.21 63.10 -9.77
CA VAL A 40 -5.55 61.99 -10.48
C VAL A 40 -6.49 60.80 -10.47
N ASP A 41 -6.69 60.20 -11.64
CA ASP A 41 -7.57 59.06 -11.87
C ASP A 41 -7.36 57.94 -10.85
N HIS A 42 -8.46 57.24 -10.54
CA HIS A 42 -8.45 56.07 -9.66
C HIS A 42 -7.99 54.82 -10.41
N CYS A 43 -7.35 53.91 -9.67
CA CYS A 43 -6.94 52.61 -10.20
C CYS A 43 -8.16 51.77 -10.58
N LYS A 44 -8.20 51.27 -11.82
CA LYS A 44 -9.22 50.32 -12.28
C LYS A 44 -8.92 48.96 -11.68
N THR A 45 -9.83 48.40 -10.90
CA THR A 45 -9.66 47.08 -10.29
C THR A 45 -10.05 45.97 -11.27
N PRO A 46 -9.19 44.97 -11.53
CA PRO A 46 -9.63 43.77 -12.23
C PRO A 46 -10.72 43.06 -11.42
N PRO A 47 -11.72 42.44 -12.10
CA PRO A 47 -12.75 41.70 -11.40
C PRO A 47 -12.14 40.54 -10.60
N PRO A 48 -12.68 40.24 -9.41
CA PRO A 48 -12.22 39.09 -8.62
C PRO A 48 -12.52 37.77 -9.36
N ALA A 49 -11.67 36.76 -9.14
CA ALA A 49 -11.93 35.42 -9.63
C ALA A 49 -13.27 34.90 -9.07
N SER A 50 -14.14 34.40 -9.94
CA SER A 50 -15.45 33.86 -9.54
C SER A 50 -15.27 32.48 -8.89
N SER A 51 -15.28 32.46 -7.55
CA SER A 51 -15.45 31.24 -6.77
C SER A 51 -16.78 31.26 -6.03
N MET A 52 -17.45 30.11 -5.97
CA MET A 52 -18.72 29.92 -5.29
C MET A 52 -18.63 28.71 -4.36
N GLU A 53 -19.08 28.84 -3.12
CA GLU A 53 -19.20 27.70 -2.22
C GLU A 53 -20.47 26.90 -2.53
N ILE A 54 -20.32 25.58 -2.65
CA ILE A 54 -21.42 24.63 -2.79
C ILE A 54 -21.56 23.90 -1.45
N PRO A 55 -22.76 23.90 -0.84
CA PRO A 55 -22.95 23.39 0.52
C PRO A 55 -22.75 21.88 0.63
N ARG A 56 -23.02 21.12 -0.43
CA ARG A 56 -22.87 19.67 -0.43
C ARG A 56 -22.69 19.12 -1.85
N ILE A 57 -21.71 18.25 -2.02
CA ILE A 57 -21.51 17.40 -3.21
C ILE A 57 -21.20 15.98 -2.75
N LYS A 58 -21.44 15.01 -3.64
CA LYS A 58 -20.91 13.65 -3.52
C LYS A 58 -19.95 13.35 -4.65
N LEU A 59 -18.74 12.90 -4.33
CA LEU A 59 -17.82 12.32 -5.32
C LEU A 59 -18.05 10.81 -5.34
N ILE A 60 -18.44 10.28 -6.50
CA ILE A 60 -18.69 8.86 -6.69
C ILE A 60 -17.73 8.29 -7.73
N GLN A 61 -17.23 7.09 -7.47
CA GLN A 61 -16.36 6.33 -8.36
C GLN A 61 -17.10 5.09 -8.85
N LYS A 62 -17.03 4.80 -10.15
CA LYS A 62 -17.53 3.53 -10.69
C LYS A 62 -16.59 2.38 -10.29
N ALA A 63 -17.11 1.37 -9.61
CA ALA A 63 -16.36 0.18 -9.18
C ALA A 63 -16.11 -0.79 -10.35
N ASP A 64 -14.87 -1.24 -10.51
CA ASP A 64 -14.46 -2.23 -11.51
C ASP A 64 -14.62 -3.67 -10.99
N THR A 65 -14.37 -3.87 -9.68
CA THR A 65 -14.53 -5.16 -9.00
C THR A 65 -15.77 -5.15 -8.11
N ARG A 66 -16.53 -6.26 -8.12
CA ARG A 66 -17.74 -6.43 -7.30
C ARG A 66 -17.69 -7.75 -6.57
N THR A 67 -18.61 -7.94 -5.64
CA THR A 67 -18.80 -9.21 -4.95
C THR A 67 -20.10 -9.87 -5.40
N ILE A 68 -20.07 -11.20 -5.56
CA ILE A 68 -21.25 -12.00 -5.88
C ILE A 68 -21.32 -13.20 -4.94
N PRO A 69 -22.50 -13.55 -4.40
CA PRO A 69 -22.65 -14.79 -3.65
C PRO A 69 -22.54 -15.99 -4.61
N PHE A 70 -21.83 -17.02 -4.16
CA PHE A 70 -21.75 -18.30 -4.86
C PHE A 70 -22.14 -19.45 -3.92
N LYS A 71 -22.60 -20.53 -4.53
CA LYS A 71 -22.92 -21.79 -3.86
C LYS A 71 -22.04 -22.88 -4.44
N SER A 72 -21.57 -23.80 -3.61
CA SER A 72 -20.69 -24.87 -4.03
C SER A 72 -21.14 -26.23 -3.50
N CYS A 73 -21.00 -27.26 -4.32
CA CYS A 73 -21.30 -28.65 -4.02
C CYS A 73 -20.12 -29.54 -4.40
N LEU A 74 -19.63 -30.34 -3.46
CA LEU A 74 -18.66 -31.40 -3.74
C LEU A 74 -19.22 -32.72 -3.22
N ILE A 75 -19.40 -33.68 -4.12
CA ILE A 75 -19.89 -35.01 -3.79
C ILE A 75 -18.84 -36.00 -4.25
N SER A 76 -18.23 -36.69 -3.30
CA SER A 76 -17.29 -37.79 -3.55
C SER A 76 -17.88 -39.07 -3.01
N VAL A 77 -17.75 -40.15 -3.77
CA VAL A 77 -18.28 -41.47 -3.44
C VAL A 77 -17.14 -42.47 -3.46
N ASP A 78 -16.97 -43.20 -2.36
CA ASP A 78 -16.08 -44.35 -2.28
C ASP A 78 -16.92 -45.62 -2.42
N TYR A 79 -16.74 -46.34 -3.52
CA TYR A 79 -17.41 -47.60 -3.79
C TYR A 79 -16.61 -48.75 -3.19
N LEU A 80 -17.31 -49.60 -2.43
CA LEU A 80 -16.82 -50.87 -1.93
C LEU A 80 -17.69 -52.00 -2.51
N VAL A 81 -17.10 -52.77 -3.40
CA VAL A 81 -17.69 -53.96 -4.02
C VAL A 81 -17.21 -55.18 -3.25
N THR A 82 -18.15 -55.95 -2.72
CA THR A 82 -17.87 -57.21 -2.03
C THR A 82 -18.67 -58.34 -2.66
N LYS A 83 -18.04 -59.50 -2.81
CA LYS A 83 -18.74 -60.70 -3.28
C LYS A 83 -19.55 -61.28 -2.13
N CYS A 84 -20.82 -61.55 -2.43
CA CYS A 84 -21.73 -62.19 -1.49
C CYS A 84 -21.56 -63.72 -1.57
N ALA A 85 -20.92 -64.33 -0.57
CA ALA A 85 -20.70 -65.78 -0.53
C ALA A 85 -21.88 -66.52 0.10
N THR A 86 -21.98 -67.83 -0.17
CA THR A 86 -23.07 -68.71 0.33
C THR A 86 -23.02 -69.00 1.83
N PHE A 87 -21.97 -68.57 2.53
CA PHE A 87 -21.72 -68.84 3.95
C PHE A 87 -21.57 -67.53 4.76
N ASP A 88 -22.28 -66.48 4.35
CA ASP A 88 -22.36 -65.17 5.04
C ASP A 88 -21.02 -64.42 5.19
N ASP A 89 -20.01 -64.80 4.38
CA ASP A 89 -18.72 -64.11 4.30
C ASP A 89 -18.69 -63.11 3.14
N ALA A 90 -18.31 -61.85 3.43
CA ALA A 90 -18.00 -60.86 2.41
C ALA A 90 -16.56 -61.04 1.90
N GLN A 91 -16.40 -61.37 0.62
CA GLN A 91 -15.07 -61.54 0.00
C GLN A 91 -14.67 -60.32 -0.81
N VAL A 92 -13.40 -59.92 -0.70
CA VAL A 92 -12.81 -58.86 -1.52
C VAL A 92 -12.75 -59.32 -2.97
N VAL A 93 -13.09 -58.43 -3.90
CA VAL A 93 -12.95 -58.65 -5.34
C VAL A 93 -11.86 -57.75 -5.90
N GLU A 94 -11.23 -58.21 -6.99
CA GLU A 94 -10.27 -57.40 -7.75
C GLU A 94 -10.93 -56.11 -8.24
N ASP A 95 -10.22 -54.98 -8.11
CA ASP A 95 -10.71 -53.62 -8.39
C ASP A 95 -12.02 -53.25 -7.69
N GLY A 96 -12.32 -53.90 -6.56
CA GLY A 96 -13.54 -53.69 -5.79
C GLY A 96 -13.58 -52.43 -4.93
N PHE A 97 -12.52 -51.62 -4.89
CA PHE A 97 -12.52 -50.34 -4.19
C PHE A 97 -12.06 -49.22 -5.11
N PHE A 98 -12.93 -48.24 -5.35
CA PHE A 98 -12.62 -47.08 -6.18
C PHE A 98 -13.44 -45.87 -5.75
N SER A 99 -12.91 -44.68 -6.05
CA SER A 99 -13.54 -43.40 -5.70
C SER A 99 -13.89 -42.61 -6.95
N GLU A 100 -15.02 -41.90 -6.91
CA GLU A 100 -15.49 -41.03 -7.99
C GLU A 100 -16.04 -39.71 -7.42
N ILE A 101 -15.92 -38.64 -8.20
CA ILE A 101 -16.59 -37.36 -7.92
C ILE A 101 -17.87 -37.32 -8.76
N LEU A 102 -19.01 -37.15 -8.10
CA LEU A 102 -20.30 -37.03 -8.76
C LEU A 102 -20.57 -35.56 -9.11
N PHE A 103 -20.78 -35.29 -10.40
CA PHE A 103 -21.15 -33.97 -10.90
C PHE A 103 -22.67 -33.91 -11.11
N LEU A 104 -23.33 -32.97 -10.43
CA LEU A 104 -24.77 -32.70 -10.53
C LEU A 104 -25.11 -31.64 -11.59
N GLY A 105 -24.12 -30.85 -11.99
CA GLY A 105 -24.29 -29.69 -12.86
C GLY A 105 -24.96 -28.50 -12.16
N ASN A 106 -25.13 -27.41 -12.91
CA ASN A 106 -25.65 -26.14 -12.38
C ASN A 106 -27.03 -26.30 -11.70
N SER A 107 -27.99 -26.92 -12.39
CA SER A 107 -29.34 -27.11 -11.87
C SER A 107 -29.36 -28.05 -10.67
N GLY A 108 -28.57 -29.13 -10.70
CA GLY A 108 -28.54 -30.12 -9.64
C GLY A 108 -27.91 -29.58 -8.35
N CYS A 109 -26.78 -28.87 -8.43
CA CYS A 109 -26.19 -28.21 -7.27
C CYS A 109 -27.10 -27.09 -6.72
N THR A 110 -27.74 -26.31 -7.60
CA THR A 110 -28.69 -25.28 -7.17
C THR A 110 -29.90 -25.88 -6.44
N GLU A 111 -30.46 -26.98 -6.95
CA GLU A 111 -31.60 -27.66 -6.34
C GLU A 111 -31.23 -28.34 -5.01
N LEU A 112 -30.03 -28.90 -4.92
CA LEU A 112 -29.49 -29.46 -3.68
C LEU A 112 -29.37 -28.39 -2.59
N HIS A 113 -28.89 -27.19 -2.95
CA HIS A 113 -28.84 -26.04 -2.03
C HIS A 113 -30.24 -25.51 -1.65
N ARG A 114 -31.23 -25.65 -2.53
CA ARG A 114 -32.61 -25.17 -2.28
C ARG A 114 -33.41 -26.13 -1.40
N THR A 115 -33.30 -27.42 -1.66
CA THR A 115 -34.11 -28.45 -1.00
C THR A 115 -33.42 -29.03 0.23
N ALA A 116 -32.08 -28.98 0.29
CA ALA A 116 -31.26 -29.71 1.26
C ALA A 116 -31.53 -31.24 1.22
N ILE A 117 -31.92 -31.75 0.05
CA ILE A 117 -32.22 -33.16 -0.19
C ILE A 117 -31.31 -33.69 -1.29
N PHE A 118 -30.57 -34.77 -0.99
CA PHE A 118 -29.79 -35.49 -1.98
C PHE A 118 -30.50 -36.80 -2.37
N HIS A 119 -30.67 -37.01 -3.67
CA HIS A 119 -31.22 -38.24 -4.23
C HIS A 119 -30.09 -39.16 -4.67
N PHE A 120 -30.08 -40.39 -4.17
CA PHE A 120 -29.11 -41.38 -4.64
C PHE A 120 -29.43 -41.84 -6.06
N PRO A 121 -28.42 -42.12 -6.91
CA PRO A 121 -28.64 -42.61 -8.28
C PRO A 121 -29.48 -43.89 -8.35
N SER A 122 -29.35 -44.78 -7.36
CA SER A 122 -30.06 -46.07 -7.24
C SER A 122 -31.39 -45.99 -6.48
N GLY A 123 -31.82 -44.78 -6.08
CA GLY A 123 -33.05 -44.55 -5.30
C GLY A 123 -32.81 -44.41 -3.80
N GLY A 124 -33.68 -43.66 -3.13
CA GLY A 124 -33.49 -43.24 -1.72
C GLY A 124 -33.06 -41.78 -1.60
N ILE A 125 -33.27 -41.19 -0.43
CA ILE A 125 -33.02 -39.77 -0.17
C ILE A 125 -32.27 -39.56 1.14
N ILE A 126 -31.42 -38.55 1.16
CA ILE A 126 -30.90 -37.94 2.37
C ILE A 126 -31.56 -36.58 2.51
N THR A 127 -32.14 -36.29 3.67
CA THR A 127 -32.75 -35.00 3.98
C THR A 127 -31.98 -34.29 5.09
N GLY A 128 -32.04 -32.97 5.14
CA GLY A 128 -31.47 -32.18 6.24
C GLY A 128 -29.98 -31.91 6.11
N LEU A 129 -29.48 -31.77 4.87
CA LEU A 129 -28.11 -31.34 4.63
C LEU A 129 -27.91 -29.89 5.13
N MET A 130 -26.82 -29.66 5.86
CA MET A 130 -26.48 -28.33 6.39
C MET A 130 -25.48 -27.62 5.49
N MET A 131 -25.60 -26.28 5.39
CA MET A 131 -24.64 -25.45 4.67
C MET A 131 -23.32 -25.32 5.44
N ASN A 132 -22.21 -25.24 4.71
CA ASN A 132 -20.85 -25.21 5.26
C ASN A 132 -20.52 -26.43 6.13
N HIS A 133 -21.18 -27.56 5.86
CA HIS A 133 -21.00 -28.82 6.58
C HIS A 133 -20.69 -29.97 5.60
N THR A 134 -20.02 -31.01 6.10
CA THR A 134 -19.78 -32.24 5.35
C THR A 134 -20.62 -33.36 5.95
N THR A 135 -21.52 -33.92 5.15
CA THR A 135 -22.38 -35.03 5.56
C THR A 135 -21.85 -36.33 4.96
N PHE A 136 -21.75 -37.36 5.79
CA PHE A 136 -21.38 -38.71 5.37
C PHE A 136 -22.62 -39.60 5.37
N ALA A 137 -22.80 -40.40 4.33
CA ALA A 137 -23.88 -41.35 4.23
C ALA A 137 -23.45 -42.59 3.46
N THR A 138 -23.86 -43.76 3.93
CA THR A 138 -23.65 -45.03 3.23
C THR A 138 -24.94 -45.46 2.56
N HIS A 139 -24.86 -45.87 1.31
CA HIS A 139 -26.00 -46.36 0.55
C HIS A 139 -25.62 -47.58 -0.28
N THR A 140 -26.48 -48.61 -0.27
CA THR A 140 -26.28 -49.81 -1.08
C THR A 140 -26.73 -49.53 -2.51
N VAL A 141 -25.76 -49.41 -3.42
CA VAL A 141 -25.97 -49.03 -4.83
C VAL A 141 -26.49 -50.20 -5.65
N ALA A 142 -26.01 -51.42 -5.36
CA ALA A 142 -26.45 -52.65 -6.01
C ALA A 142 -26.38 -53.82 -5.02
N GLY A 143 -27.33 -54.76 -5.12
CA GLY A 143 -27.52 -55.82 -4.14
C GLY A 143 -28.26 -55.36 -2.88
N ASN A 144 -28.36 -56.24 -1.90
CA ASN A 144 -28.96 -55.93 -0.60
C ASN A 144 -28.10 -56.51 0.52
N ILE A 145 -27.98 -55.80 1.63
CA ILE A 145 -27.37 -56.28 2.88
C ILE A 145 -28.34 -55.91 3.99
N ASP A 146 -28.78 -56.92 4.74
CA ASP A 146 -29.63 -56.69 5.90
C ASP A 146 -28.81 -56.35 7.16
N LYS A 147 -29.50 -56.07 8.27
CA LYS A 147 -28.84 -55.76 9.55
C LYS A 147 -28.21 -57.00 10.22
N ASN A 148 -28.57 -58.20 9.79
CA ASN A 148 -28.09 -59.45 10.35
C ASN A 148 -26.81 -59.93 9.64
N GLY A 149 -26.46 -59.31 8.50
CA GLY A 149 -25.29 -59.65 7.70
C GLY A 149 -25.63 -60.49 6.46
N ASP A 150 -26.90 -60.82 6.25
CA ASP A 150 -27.36 -61.57 5.09
C ASP A 150 -27.28 -60.68 3.85
N CYS A 151 -26.51 -61.13 2.86
CA CYS A 151 -26.35 -60.42 1.60
C CYS A 151 -27.12 -61.09 0.46
N LEU A 152 -27.67 -60.29 -0.44
CA LEU A 152 -28.21 -60.72 -1.73
C LEU A 152 -27.39 -60.07 -2.83
N GLY A 153 -26.48 -60.83 -3.43
CA GLY A 153 -25.62 -60.36 -4.51
C GLY A 153 -26.39 -60.16 -5.82
N THR A 154 -25.98 -59.13 -6.58
CA THR A 154 -26.49 -58.86 -7.93
C THR A 154 -25.32 -58.70 -8.91
N SER A 155 -25.58 -58.51 -10.20
CA SER A 155 -24.51 -58.17 -11.15
C SER A 155 -24.38 -56.66 -11.26
N TYR A 156 -23.17 -56.14 -11.15
CA TYR A 156 -22.86 -54.72 -11.24
C TYR A 156 -21.72 -54.49 -12.23
N ALA A 157 -21.80 -53.40 -13.00
CA ALA A 157 -20.77 -53.00 -13.94
C ALA A 157 -20.54 -51.49 -13.85
N SER A 158 -19.27 -51.10 -13.83
CA SER A 158 -18.82 -49.70 -13.92
C SER A 158 -17.70 -49.59 -14.96
N ASP A 159 -17.18 -48.38 -15.14
CA ASP A 159 -15.98 -48.11 -15.94
C ASP A 159 -14.72 -48.82 -15.42
N LYS A 160 -14.73 -49.28 -14.16
CA LYS A 160 -13.62 -50.00 -13.51
C LYS A 160 -13.68 -51.51 -13.66
N GLY A 161 -14.83 -52.08 -14.00
CA GLY A 161 -14.97 -53.53 -14.10
C GLY A 161 -16.41 -54.02 -14.09
N SER A 162 -16.58 -55.33 -14.25
CA SER A 162 -17.89 -55.99 -14.11
C SER A 162 -17.76 -57.17 -13.17
N TRP A 163 -18.67 -57.21 -12.19
CA TRP A 163 -18.69 -58.23 -11.16
C TRP A 163 -20.06 -58.89 -11.10
N ARG A 164 -20.08 -60.17 -10.74
CA ARG A 164 -21.30 -60.97 -10.59
C ARG A 164 -21.45 -61.42 -9.14
N ASN A 165 -22.69 -61.46 -8.68
CA ASN A 165 -23.06 -61.85 -7.31
C ASN A 165 -22.33 -61.01 -6.25
N VAL A 166 -22.38 -59.68 -6.41
CA VAL A 166 -21.76 -58.70 -5.52
C VAL A 166 -22.78 -57.80 -4.87
N VAL A 167 -22.41 -57.25 -3.72
CA VAL A 167 -23.07 -56.09 -3.13
C VAL A 167 -22.12 -54.90 -3.23
N VAL A 168 -22.67 -53.74 -3.58
CA VAL A 168 -21.92 -52.50 -3.77
C VAL A 168 -22.42 -51.48 -2.75
N GLN A 169 -21.53 -51.08 -1.84
CA GLN A 169 -21.79 -50.01 -0.89
C GLN A 169 -21.07 -48.75 -1.35
N GLY A 170 -21.81 -47.66 -1.52
CA GLY A 170 -21.25 -46.34 -1.77
C GLY A 170 -21.20 -45.55 -0.47
N ASN A 171 -20.01 -45.11 -0.08
CA ASN A 171 -19.82 -44.15 1.01
C ASN A 171 -19.75 -42.74 0.41
N TYR A 172 -20.83 -42.00 0.56
CA TYR A 172 -21.00 -40.65 0.04
C TYR A 172 -20.48 -39.65 1.07
N LYS A 173 -19.62 -38.74 0.61
CA LYS A 173 -19.21 -37.54 1.32
C LYS A 173 -19.74 -36.35 0.53
N ILE A 174 -20.74 -35.68 1.10
CA ILE A 174 -21.44 -34.54 0.51
C ILE A 174 -21.03 -33.29 1.27
N GLN A 175 -20.39 -32.35 0.59
CA GLN A 175 -19.96 -31.08 1.15
C GLN A 175 -20.69 -29.93 0.43
N LEU A 176 -21.46 -29.17 1.20
CA LEU A 176 -22.12 -27.95 0.73
C LEU A 176 -21.41 -26.74 1.33
N SER A 177 -21.11 -25.73 0.52
CA SER A 177 -20.59 -24.47 1.03
C SER A 177 -21.16 -23.27 0.29
N GLU A 178 -21.28 -22.16 0.99
CA GLU A 178 -21.66 -20.87 0.42
C GLU A 178 -20.56 -19.85 0.69
N GLY A 179 -20.45 -18.84 -0.15
CA GLY A 179 -19.43 -17.81 0.03
C GLY A 179 -19.63 -16.62 -0.89
N ILE A 180 -18.67 -15.70 -0.83
CA ILE A 180 -18.66 -14.49 -1.65
C ILE A 180 -17.43 -14.55 -2.55
N ALA A 181 -17.64 -14.38 -3.85
CA ALA A 181 -16.59 -14.31 -4.87
C ALA A 181 -16.41 -12.87 -5.35
N SER A 182 -15.23 -12.54 -5.84
CA SER A 182 -14.97 -11.25 -6.51
C SER A 182 -15.21 -11.40 -8.01
N ILE A 183 -15.82 -10.41 -8.65
CA ILE A 183 -16.09 -10.41 -10.09
C ILE A 183 -15.52 -9.16 -10.73
N ILE A 184 -15.03 -9.31 -11.96
CA ILE A 184 -14.55 -8.23 -12.82
C ILE A 184 -15.40 -8.26 -14.08
N SER A 185 -16.47 -7.46 -14.09
CA SER A 185 -17.49 -7.52 -15.15
C SER A 185 -16.94 -7.15 -16.54
N LYS A 186 -15.89 -6.32 -16.61
CA LYS A 186 -15.25 -5.93 -17.88
C LYS A 186 -14.56 -7.09 -18.59
N ASP A 187 -14.00 -8.02 -17.82
CA ASP A 187 -13.18 -9.11 -18.31
C ASP A 187 -13.92 -10.46 -18.28
N ASP A 188 -15.22 -10.45 -17.99
CA ASP A 188 -16.06 -11.66 -17.85
C ASP A 188 -15.46 -12.67 -16.85
N LEU A 189 -14.91 -12.17 -15.74
CA LEU A 189 -14.09 -12.96 -14.82
C LEU A 189 -14.71 -13.01 -13.42
N LEU A 190 -14.77 -14.22 -12.85
CA LEU A 190 -15.07 -14.49 -11.44
C LEU A 190 -13.85 -15.09 -10.76
N ILE A 191 -13.53 -14.60 -9.57
CA ILE A 191 -12.39 -15.02 -8.74
C ILE A 191 -12.93 -15.49 -7.40
N LEU A 192 -12.78 -16.78 -7.12
CA LEU A 192 -13.17 -17.38 -5.85
C LEU A 192 -12.17 -17.02 -4.73
N PRO A 193 -12.56 -17.09 -3.44
CA PRO A 193 -11.64 -16.92 -2.32
C PRO A 193 -10.43 -17.89 -2.33
N THR A 194 -10.57 -19.02 -3.02
CA THR A 194 -9.51 -20.02 -3.25
C THR A 194 -8.46 -19.54 -4.28
N GLY A 195 -8.74 -18.47 -5.00
CA GLY A 195 -7.91 -17.95 -6.10
C GLY A 195 -8.28 -18.49 -7.48
N THR A 196 -9.24 -19.44 -7.56
CA THR A 196 -9.70 -20.01 -8.82
C THR A 196 -10.42 -18.98 -9.67
N ARG A 197 -10.08 -18.96 -10.96
CA ARG A 197 -10.60 -18.03 -11.96
C ARG A 197 -11.60 -18.74 -12.87
N MET A 198 -12.81 -18.22 -12.97
CA MET A 198 -13.91 -18.79 -13.75
C MET A 198 -14.52 -17.72 -14.65
N LYS A 199 -15.18 -18.14 -15.73
CA LYS A 199 -15.83 -17.24 -16.67
C LYS A 199 -17.20 -16.84 -16.16
N LEU A 200 -17.42 -15.55 -15.89
CA LEU A 200 -18.63 -15.05 -15.20
C LEU A 200 -19.93 -15.38 -15.95
N SER A 201 -19.93 -15.32 -17.29
CA SER A 201 -21.09 -15.64 -18.13
C SER A 201 -21.55 -17.10 -18.10
N GLU A 202 -20.72 -18.04 -17.63
CA GLU A 202 -21.07 -19.46 -17.60
C GLU A 202 -21.99 -19.84 -16.43
N MET A 203 -22.07 -18.99 -15.38
CA MET A 203 -22.88 -19.21 -14.17
C MET A 203 -22.57 -20.52 -13.41
N TYR A 204 -21.50 -21.20 -13.81
CA TYR A 204 -21.08 -22.50 -13.33
C TYR A 204 -19.57 -22.66 -13.57
N GLY A 205 -18.88 -23.33 -12.65
CA GLY A 205 -17.48 -23.71 -12.81
C GLY A 205 -17.07 -24.72 -11.75
N ILE A 206 -15.89 -25.32 -11.89
CA ILE A 206 -15.39 -26.33 -10.96
C ILE A 206 -14.15 -25.80 -10.25
N ASP A 207 -14.21 -25.72 -8.92
CA ASP A 207 -13.08 -25.39 -8.06
C ASP A 207 -12.44 -26.66 -7.52
N SER A 208 -11.11 -26.74 -7.54
CA SER A 208 -10.38 -27.94 -7.09
C SER A 208 -10.56 -28.25 -5.61
N TYR A 209 -10.96 -27.28 -4.78
CA TYR A 209 -11.15 -27.45 -3.35
C TYR A 209 -12.62 -27.52 -2.93
N LYS A 210 -13.49 -26.74 -3.58
CA LYS A 210 -14.91 -26.61 -3.23
C LYS A 210 -15.86 -27.38 -4.16
N GLY A 211 -15.38 -27.93 -5.27
CA GLY A 211 -16.19 -28.69 -6.23
C GLY A 211 -16.99 -27.79 -7.18
N GLU A 212 -18.17 -28.25 -7.57
CA GLU A 212 -19.06 -27.53 -8.47
C GLU A 212 -19.54 -26.24 -7.83
N THR A 213 -19.23 -25.11 -8.45
CA THR A 213 -19.58 -23.78 -7.98
C THR A 213 -20.57 -23.14 -8.94
N VAL A 214 -21.66 -22.59 -8.41
CA VAL A 214 -22.72 -21.91 -9.15
C VAL A 214 -22.97 -20.51 -8.59
N TRP A 215 -23.33 -19.58 -9.47
CA TRP A 215 -23.69 -18.21 -9.11
C TRP A 215 -24.78 -17.69 -10.05
N ASN A 216 -25.51 -16.67 -9.62
CA ASN A 216 -26.64 -16.13 -10.38
C ASN A 216 -26.32 -14.76 -10.98
N ASN A 217 -26.34 -14.66 -12.31
CA ASN A 217 -26.03 -13.44 -13.04
C ASN A 217 -27.20 -12.44 -13.13
N ASN A 218 -28.40 -12.78 -12.64
CA ASN A 218 -29.57 -11.89 -12.70
C ASN A 218 -29.35 -10.57 -11.94
N ILE A 219 -28.44 -10.56 -10.95
CA ILE A 219 -28.01 -9.36 -10.22
C ILE A 219 -27.19 -8.42 -11.13
N ILE A 220 -26.55 -8.95 -12.18
CA ILE A 220 -25.65 -8.18 -13.05
C ILE A 220 -26.40 -7.45 -14.17
N HIS A 221 -27.54 -7.99 -14.61
CA HIS A 221 -28.32 -7.46 -15.74
C HIS A 221 -29.55 -6.65 -15.35
N GLN A 222 -29.90 -6.57 -14.06
CA GLN A 222 -30.94 -5.64 -13.60
C GLN A 222 -30.36 -4.24 -13.44
N ASN A 223 -31.02 -3.28 -14.10
CA ASN A 223 -30.85 -1.83 -14.07
C ASN A 223 -29.90 -1.31 -13.00
N CYS A 224 -28.77 -0.74 -13.45
CA CYS A 224 -27.82 0.08 -12.70
C CYS A 224 -27.99 0.06 -11.18
N ASP A 225 -27.46 -0.99 -10.55
CA ASP A 225 -27.44 -1.08 -9.10
C ASP A 225 -26.57 0.05 -8.52
N THR A 226 -27.07 0.79 -7.53
CA THR A 226 -26.34 1.88 -6.86
C THR A 226 -25.09 1.38 -6.14
N HIS A 227 -25.04 0.07 -5.83
CA HIS A 227 -23.86 -0.63 -5.33
C HIS A 227 -22.70 -0.70 -6.35
N ASN A 228 -22.90 -0.30 -7.60
CA ASN A 228 -21.84 -0.20 -8.61
C ASN A 228 -20.95 1.04 -8.43
N PHE A 229 -21.26 1.88 -7.45
CA PHE A 229 -20.56 3.14 -7.20
C PHE A 229 -20.07 3.20 -5.77
N ASP A 230 -18.79 3.49 -5.61
CA ASP A 230 -18.16 3.78 -4.33
C ASP A 230 -18.23 5.30 -4.08
N VAL A 231 -18.70 5.71 -2.90
CA VAL A 231 -18.73 7.13 -2.51
C VAL A 231 -17.38 7.50 -1.88
N LEU A 232 -16.60 8.35 -2.56
CA LEU A 232 -15.29 8.79 -2.10
C LEU A 232 -15.37 9.99 -1.14
N TYR A 233 -16.37 10.85 -1.33
CA TYR A 233 -16.55 12.06 -0.54
C TYR A 233 -18.02 12.48 -0.48
N ASP A 234 -18.46 12.99 0.68
CA ASP A 234 -19.78 13.60 0.90
C ASP A 234 -19.60 14.83 1.81
N GLY A 235 -19.75 16.03 1.25
CA GLY A 235 -19.48 17.26 1.98
C GLY A 235 -19.45 18.51 1.10
N PRO A 236 -19.12 19.69 1.67
CA PRO A 236 -19.05 20.95 0.93
C PRO A 236 -17.91 20.98 -0.08
N ALA A 237 -18.02 21.83 -1.10
CA ALA A 237 -16.95 22.04 -2.08
C ALA A 237 -16.94 23.48 -2.61
N THR A 238 -15.78 23.94 -3.07
CA THR A 238 -15.65 25.22 -3.75
C THR A 238 -15.70 25.00 -5.26
N LEU A 239 -16.60 25.69 -5.95
CA LEU A 239 -16.68 25.72 -7.40
C LEU A 239 -15.90 26.94 -7.91
N MET A 240 -14.89 26.68 -8.73
CA MET A 240 -14.13 27.72 -9.41
C MET A 240 -14.58 27.79 -10.86
N THR A 241 -14.95 28.98 -11.30
CA THR A 241 -15.29 29.26 -12.70
C THR A 241 -14.16 30.05 -13.31
N SER A 242 -13.47 29.46 -14.29
CA SER A 242 -12.45 30.19 -15.06
C SER A 242 -12.93 30.41 -16.49
N GLU A 243 -12.94 31.68 -16.91
CA GLU A 243 -13.15 32.06 -18.29
C GLU A 243 -11.86 31.76 -19.07
N SER A 244 -11.94 30.87 -20.06
CA SER A 244 -10.92 30.77 -21.08
C SER A 244 -10.99 31.97 -22.02
N THR A 245 -9.85 32.28 -22.62
CA THR A 245 -9.60 33.34 -23.61
C THR A 245 -10.74 33.64 -24.59
N PRO A 246 -10.80 34.88 -25.15
CA PRO A 246 -11.94 35.39 -25.92
C PRO A 246 -12.32 34.62 -27.20
N GLU A 247 -11.57 33.58 -27.58
CA GLU A 247 -11.82 32.75 -28.75
C GLU A 247 -12.65 31.48 -28.44
N ASP A 248 -12.74 31.05 -27.17
CA ASP A 248 -13.54 29.89 -26.73
C ASP A 248 -14.36 30.21 -25.48
N VAL A 249 -15.66 30.45 -25.67
CA VAL A 249 -16.68 30.75 -24.64
C VAL A 249 -17.03 29.51 -23.79
N LEU A 250 -16.04 28.68 -23.43
CA LEU A 250 -16.27 27.51 -22.59
C LEU A 250 -15.83 27.81 -21.15
N GLN A 251 -16.78 28.29 -20.32
CA GLN A 251 -16.56 28.43 -18.89
C GLN A 251 -16.18 27.08 -18.27
N THR A 252 -14.93 26.98 -17.82
CA THR A 252 -14.43 25.77 -17.18
C THR A 252 -14.80 25.80 -15.70
N HIS A 253 -15.49 24.75 -15.26
CA HIS A 253 -15.98 24.60 -13.90
C HIS A 253 -15.10 23.56 -13.19
N THR A 254 -14.43 23.95 -12.12
CA THR A 254 -13.56 23.05 -11.34
C THR A 254 -14.08 22.95 -9.92
N PHE A 255 -14.30 21.73 -9.45
CA PHE A 255 -14.67 21.46 -8.06
C PHE A 255 -13.40 21.23 -7.25
N LEU A 256 -13.24 21.98 -6.18
CA LEU A 256 -12.10 21.91 -5.27
C LEU A 256 -12.59 21.59 -3.86
N VAL A 257 -11.94 20.62 -3.24
CA VAL A 257 -12.18 20.20 -1.85
C VAL A 257 -10.84 20.12 -1.15
N GLU A 258 -10.74 20.78 0.00
CA GLU A 258 -9.58 20.71 0.91
C GLU A 258 -10.10 20.45 2.33
N THR A 259 -9.85 19.24 2.83
CA THR A 259 -10.16 18.81 4.20
C THR A 259 -8.98 18.02 4.77
N GLU A 260 -8.97 17.73 6.07
CA GLU A 260 -7.89 16.97 6.71
C GLU A 260 -7.65 15.59 6.10
N ASN A 261 -8.71 14.92 5.63
CA ASN A 261 -8.67 13.54 5.12
C ASN A 261 -8.78 13.45 3.60
N ILE A 262 -9.45 14.40 2.96
CA ILE A 262 -9.74 14.39 1.52
C ILE A 262 -9.33 15.71 0.88
N VAL A 263 -8.51 15.63 -0.16
CA VAL A 263 -8.08 16.78 -0.97
C VAL A 263 -8.14 16.39 -2.44
N PHE A 264 -8.88 17.17 -3.24
CA PHE A 264 -8.89 17.00 -4.70
C PHE A 264 -9.32 18.27 -5.43
N ALA A 265 -8.92 18.35 -6.69
CA ALA A 265 -9.55 19.24 -7.66
C ALA A 265 -9.93 18.43 -8.90
N LEU A 266 -11.15 18.63 -9.39
CA LEU A 266 -11.71 17.89 -10.53
C LEU A 266 -12.41 18.84 -11.50
N LYS A 267 -11.94 18.84 -12.75
CA LYS A 267 -12.55 19.65 -13.82
C LYS A 267 -13.82 18.96 -14.34
N GLN A 268 -14.90 19.73 -14.48
CA GLN A 268 -16.13 19.28 -15.13
C GLN A 268 -15.89 19.12 -16.63
N LYS A 269 -16.19 17.92 -17.15
CA LYS A 269 -16.12 17.63 -18.59
C LYS A 269 -17.49 17.74 -19.26
N ARG A 270 -18.51 17.07 -18.72
CA ARG A 270 -19.88 17.11 -19.23
C ARG A 270 -20.89 16.63 -18.19
N ARG A 271 -22.16 16.96 -18.37
CA ARG A 271 -23.26 16.37 -17.60
C ARG A 271 -23.64 15.01 -18.22
N THR A 272 -23.89 14.01 -17.39
CA THR A 272 -24.25 12.65 -17.79
C THR A 272 -25.20 12.05 -16.75
N PHE A 273 -25.59 10.79 -16.94
CA PHE A 273 -26.36 10.05 -15.95
C PHE A 273 -25.56 8.85 -15.42
N ALA A 274 -25.67 8.59 -14.12
CA ALA A 274 -25.22 7.38 -13.46
C ALA A 274 -26.44 6.76 -12.78
N CYS A 275 -26.89 5.60 -13.26
CA CYS A 275 -28.12 4.95 -12.78
C CYS A 275 -29.35 5.86 -12.87
N GLU A 276 -29.56 6.51 -14.02
CA GLU A 276 -30.66 7.46 -14.24
C GLU A 276 -30.61 8.72 -13.34
N VAL A 277 -29.61 8.83 -12.46
CA VAL A 277 -29.35 10.03 -11.66
C VAL A 277 -28.46 11.00 -12.43
N PRO A 278 -28.83 12.29 -12.53
CA PRO A 278 -27.99 13.29 -13.18
C PRO A 278 -26.71 13.53 -12.38
N VAL A 279 -25.57 13.30 -13.02
CA VAL A 279 -24.23 13.50 -12.44
C VAL A 279 -23.32 14.27 -13.39
N ILE A 280 -22.24 14.81 -12.87
CA ILE A 280 -21.23 15.53 -13.64
C ILE A 280 -20.05 14.59 -13.86
N GLN A 281 -19.74 14.28 -15.11
CA GLN A 281 -18.53 13.55 -15.46
C GLN A 281 -17.33 14.49 -15.36
N THR A 282 -16.29 14.04 -14.67
CA THR A 282 -15.04 14.77 -14.51
C THR A 282 -14.06 14.45 -15.66
N GLU A 283 -12.87 15.03 -15.63
CA GLU A 283 -11.77 14.65 -16.54
C GLU A 283 -11.35 13.18 -16.37
N HIS A 284 -11.55 12.60 -15.18
CA HIS A 284 -11.33 11.18 -14.93
C HIS A 284 -12.57 10.36 -15.33
N PRO A 285 -12.44 9.29 -16.15
CA PRO A 285 -13.58 8.59 -16.72
C PRO A 285 -14.46 7.86 -15.69
N GLN A 286 -13.90 7.49 -14.54
CA GLN A 286 -14.60 6.76 -13.48
C GLN A 286 -15.12 7.66 -12.35
N LEU A 287 -14.73 8.94 -12.30
CA LEU A 287 -15.12 9.85 -11.23
C LEU A 287 -16.26 10.78 -11.68
N PHE A 288 -17.33 10.80 -10.90
CA PHE A 288 -18.51 11.61 -11.14
C PHE A 288 -18.86 12.43 -9.90
N ILE A 289 -19.40 13.63 -10.12
CA ILE A 289 -19.82 14.53 -9.06
C ILE A 289 -21.35 14.63 -9.09
N LEU A 290 -21.98 14.28 -7.98
CA LEU A 290 -23.39 14.52 -7.72
C LEU A 290 -23.54 15.82 -6.93
N LYS A 291 -24.27 16.78 -7.50
CA LYS A 291 -24.55 18.08 -6.88
C LYS A 291 -26.02 18.25 -6.50
N ASP A 292 -26.92 17.48 -7.10
CA ASP A 292 -28.35 17.65 -6.91
C ASP A 292 -28.81 17.07 -5.56
N ASN A 293 -29.40 17.91 -4.72
CA ASN A 293 -29.87 17.55 -3.39
C ASN A 293 -30.96 16.48 -3.42
N ALA A 294 -31.77 16.40 -4.48
CA ALA A 294 -32.85 15.42 -4.59
C ALA A 294 -32.33 13.96 -4.60
N PHE A 295 -31.11 13.74 -5.10
CA PHE A 295 -30.54 12.40 -5.28
C PHE A 295 -29.42 12.08 -4.28
N MET A 296 -29.17 12.92 -3.28
CA MET A 296 -28.07 12.72 -2.32
C MET A 296 -28.16 11.41 -1.54
N HIS A 297 -29.36 10.86 -1.32
CA HIS A 297 -29.55 9.59 -0.62
C HIS A 297 -29.45 8.35 -1.53
N HIS A 298 -29.29 8.53 -2.85
CA HIS A 298 -29.32 7.43 -3.81
C HIS A 298 -28.09 6.52 -3.74
N PHE A 299 -26.91 7.11 -3.45
CA PHE A 299 -25.65 6.38 -3.27
C PHE A 299 -25.25 6.37 -1.80
N SER A 300 -25.13 5.17 -1.20
CA SER A 300 -24.72 4.98 0.20
C SER A 300 -23.19 4.97 0.33
N ILE A 301 -22.70 5.46 1.47
CA ILE A 301 -21.28 5.38 1.81
C ILE A 301 -20.96 3.94 2.19
N ASN A 302 -20.02 3.32 1.46
CA ASN A 302 -19.57 1.96 1.67
C ASN A 302 -18.04 1.94 1.87
N ASN A 303 -17.52 0.89 2.50
CA ASN A 303 -16.08 0.69 2.59
C ASN A 303 -15.50 0.37 1.21
N ILE A 304 -14.57 1.20 0.74
CA ILE A 304 -13.94 1.04 -0.57
C ILE A 304 -13.07 -0.22 -0.55
N SER A 305 -13.33 -1.13 -1.49
CA SER A 305 -12.48 -2.31 -1.69
C SER A 305 -11.09 -1.86 -2.15
N PRO A 306 -9.99 -2.41 -1.59
CA PRO A 306 -8.64 -2.13 -2.07
C PRO A 306 -8.45 -2.34 -3.58
N GLN A 307 -9.24 -3.23 -4.19
CA GLN A 307 -9.19 -3.53 -5.62
C GLN A 307 -9.82 -2.44 -6.51
N ASN A 308 -10.69 -1.59 -5.94
CA ASN A 308 -11.32 -0.46 -6.63
C ASN A 308 -10.52 0.84 -6.48
N THR A 309 -9.47 0.84 -5.65
CA THR A 309 -8.61 2.01 -5.45
C THR A 309 -7.71 2.23 -6.67
N ASP A 310 -7.87 3.37 -7.36
CA ASP A 310 -7.07 3.74 -8.52
C ASP A 310 -5.93 4.69 -8.14
N LEU A 311 -4.70 4.16 -8.07
CA LEU A 311 -3.52 4.94 -7.73
C LEU A 311 -3.26 6.09 -8.73
N MET A 312 -3.58 5.91 -10.01
CA MET A 312 -3.41 6.97 -11.00
C MET A 312 -4.44 8.07 -10.81
N ALA A 313 -5.70 7.73 -10.53
CA ALA A 313 -6.70 8.73 -10.14
C ALA A 313 -6.21 9.51 -8.91
N TYR A 314 -5.69 8.82 -7.89
CA TYR A 314 -5.19 9.44 -6.67
C TYR A 314 -4.11 10.49 -6.94
N VAL A 315 -3.10 10.11 -7.73
CA VAL A 315 -1.98 11.00 -8.06
C VAL A 315 -2.43 12.15 -8.99
N ASN A 316 -3.22 11.87 -10.02
CA ASN A 316 -3.66 12.86 -10.99
C ASN A 316 -4.51 13.97 -10.35
N THR A 317 -5.42 13.62 -9.45
CA THR A 317 -6.24 14.62 -8.73
C THR A 317 -5.42 15.55 -7.85
N LYS A 318 -4.30 15.08 -7.27
CA LYS A 318 -3.35 15.94 -6.54
C LYS A 318 -2.62 16.89 -7.47
N PHE A 319 -2.19 16.43 -8.65
CA PHE A 319 -1.56 17.30 -9.64
C PHE A 319 -2.51 18.41 -10.12
N VAL A 320 -3.77 18.06 -10.41
CA VAL A 320 -4.80 19.05 -10.79
C VAL A 320 -5.07 20.04 -9.65
N TYR A 321 -5.04 19.58 -8.40
CA TYR A 321 -5.15 20.46 -7.24
C TYR A 321 -3.98 21.46 -7.16
N ILE A 322 -2.74 20.97 -7.27
CA ILE A 322 -1.53 21.82 -7.24
C ILE A 322 -1.57 22.84 -8.38
N GLU A 323 -1.92 22.42 -9.59
CA GLU A 323 -2.03 23.32 -10.76
C GLU A 323 -2.99 24.47 -10.47
N ASN A 324 -4.21 24.16 -10.01
CA ASN A 324 -5.23 25.18 -9.73
C ASN A 324 -4.85 26.06 -8.54
N PHE A 325 -4.29 25.49 -7.48
CA PHE A 325 -3.79 26.23 -6.33
C PHE A 325 -2.74 27.26 -6.76
N LEU A 326 -1.70 26.82 -7.47
CA LEU A 326 -0.63 27.70 -7.96
C LEU A 326 -1.18 28.77 -8.90
N LYS A 327 -2.04 28.39 -9.86
CA LYS A 327 -2.66 29.34 -10.79
C LYS A 327 -3.42 30.43 -10.05
N ASN A 328 -4.22 30.07 -9.04
CA ASN A 328 -4.99 31.03 -8.26
C ASN A 328 -4.12 31.91 -7.37
N THR A 329 -3.15 31.34 -6.66
CA THR A 329 -2.24 32.12 -5.80
C THR A 329 -1.41 33.09 -6.62
N ILE A 330 -0.88 32.66 -7.76
CA ILE A 330 -0.09 33.52 -8.65
C ILE A 330 -0.98 34.61 -9.26
N THR A 331 -2.17 34.27 -9.74
CA THR A 331 -3.08 35.27 -10.33
C THR A 331 -3.55 36.29 -9.29
N SER A 332 -3.86 35.86 -8.07
CA SER A 332 -4.22 36.76 -6.96
C SER A 332 -3.06 37.68 -6.59
N LEU A 333 -1.85 37.12 -6.46
CA LEU A 333 -0.64 37.90 -6.17
C LEU A 333 -0.36 38.90 -7.30
N TYR A 334 -0.48 38.49 -8.56
CA TYR A 334 -0.30 39.35 -9.72
C TYR A 334 -1.30 40.51 -9.71
N ASN A 335 -2.59 40.24 -9.51
CA ASN A 335 -3.63 41.27 -9.42
C ASN A 335 -3.37 42.23 -8.25
N GLU A 336 -2.91 41.71 -7.11
CA GLU A 336 -2.55 42.55 -5.97
C GLU A 336 -1.32 43.43 -6.25
N LEU A 337 -0.28 42.88 -6.89
CA LEU A 337 0.92 43.61 -7.29
C LEU A 337 0.59 44.73 -8.28
N ILE A 338 -0.19 44.44 -9.32
CA ILE A 338 -0.63 45.45 -10.30
C ILE A 338 -1.44 46.55 -9.62
N ARG A 339 -2.36 46.19 -8.70
CA ARG A 339 -3.11 47.17 -7.92
C ARG A 339 -2.18 48.03 -7.07
N LYS A 340 -1.24 47.42 -6.34
CA LYS A 340 -0.29 48.14 -5.49
C LYS A 340 0.64 49.04 -6.29
N GLN A 341 1.11 48.57 -7.45
CA GLN A 341 1.91 49.38 -8.37
C GLN A 341 1.11 50.60 -8.83
N CYS A 342 -0.13 50.42 -9.28
CA CYS A 342 -1.00 51.53 -9.67
C CYS A 342 -1.22 52.52 -8.52
N GLU A 343 -1.49 52.05 -7.29
CA GLU A 343 -1.67 52.93 -6.14
C GLU A 343 -0.39 53.71 -5.78
N ILE A 344 0.79 53.09 -5.94
CA ILE A 344 2.07 53.77 -5.76
C ILE A 344 2.27 54.82 -6.86
N GLU A 345 2.01 54.48 -8.13
CA GLU A 345 2.08 55.42 -9.25
C GLU A 345 1.12 56.59 -9.06
N ARG A 346 -0.12 56.33 -8.62
CA ARG A 346 -1.11 57.35 -8.28
C ARG A 346 -0.62 58.25 -7.16
N THR A 347 -0.04 57.69 -6.10
CA THR A 347 0.54 58.47 -5.00
C THR A 347 1.72 59.33 -5.47
N GLN A 348 2.57 58.82 -6.36
CA GLN A 348 3.64 59.59 -6.98
C GLN A 348 3.09 60.72 -7.85
N LEU A 349 2.05 60.48 -8.64
CA LEU A 349 1.40 61.51 -9.45
C LEU A 349 0.76 62.59 -8.58
N LEU A 350 0.11 62.22 -7.47
CA LEU A 350 -0.42 63.18 -6.49
C LEU A 350 0.69 64.01 -5.84
N PHE A 351 1.82 63.38 -5.49
CA PHE A 351 3.00 64.11 -4.99
C PHE A 351 3.57 65.06 -6.04
N LYS A 352 3.69 64.62 -7.31
CA LYS A 352 4.12 65.52 -8.38
C LYS A 352 3.14 66.68 -8.52
N LEU A 353 1.84 66.41 -8.56
CA LEU A 353 0.81 67.44 -8.67
C LEU A 353 0.85 68.43 -7.49
N SER A 354 1.14 67.98 -6.27
CA SER A 354 1.29 68.90 -5.13
C SER A 354 2.50 69.84 -5.27
N LEU A 355 3.55 69.45 -5.99
CA LEU A 355 4.64 70.35 -6.36
C LEU A 355 4.13 71.54 -7.18
N ALA A 356 3.11 71.38 -8.03
CA ALA A 356 2.58 72.47 -8.84
C ALA A 356 1.97 73.61 -8.00
N THR A 357 1.51 73.30 -6.79
CA THR A 357 1.02 74.30 -5.82
C THR A 357 2.15 75.05 -5.14
N TYR A 358 3.32 74.41 -4.98
CA TYR A 358 4.49 74.99 -4.32
C TYR A 358 5.43 75.72 -5.30
N SER A 359 5.79 75.07 -6.41
CA SER A 359 6.67 75.59 -7.45
C SER A 359 6.37 74.90 -8.79
N LEU A 360 6.05 75.71 -9.81
CA LEU A 360 5.82 75.22 -11.16
C LEU A 360 7.09 74.66 -11.82
N ASP A 361 8.27 75.20 -11.47
CA ASP A 361 9.55 74.69 -11.98
C ASP A 361 9.86 73.29 -11.43
N GLU A 362 9.55 73.06 -10.14
CA GLU A 362 9.68 71.75 -9.50
C GLU A 362 8.73 70.71 -10.11
N PHE A 363 7.48 71.11 -10.33
CA PHE A 363 6.51 70.29 -11.06
C PHE A 363 6.99 69.97 -12.48
N ALA A 364 7.45 70.98 -13.22
CA ALA A 364 7.89 70.83 -14.61
C ALA A 364 9.08 69.87 -14.71
N TYR A 365 10.05 69.99 -13.81
CA TYR A 365 11.19 69.09 -13.73
C TYR A 365 10.76 67.65 -13.41
N ALA A 366 9.87 67.47 -12.43
CA ALA A 366 9.43 66.14 -11.97
C ALA A 366 8.48 65.43 -12.94
N MET A 367 7.62 66.17 -13.63
CA MET A 367 6.69 65.64 -14.65
C MET A 367 7.37 65.44 -15.99
N GLY A 368 8.20 66.40 -16.43
CA GLY A 368 8.97 66.34 -17.68
C GLY A 368 10.20 65.43 -17.62
N GLN A 369 10.44 64.78 -16.48
CA GLN A 369 11.53 63.83 -16.23
C GLN A 369 12.93 64.43 -16.44
N GLY A 370 13.12 65.70 -16.11
CA GLY A 370 14.43 66.37 -16.21
C GLY A 370 14.37 67.85 -16.62
N PRO A 371 15.54 68.45 -16.88
CA PRO A 371 15.65 69.85 -17.29
C PRO A 371 15.07 70.09 -18.69
N GLY A 372 14.85 71.36 -19.03
CA GLY A 372 14.29 71.78 -20.31
C GLY A 372 12.78 71.69 -20.42
N ASN A 373 12.08 71.54 -19.29
CA ASN A 373 10.62 71.59 -19.24
C ASN A 373 10.18 72.77 -18.36
N ILE A 374 9.21 73.54 -18.83
CA ILE A 374 8.55 74.62 -18.09
C ILE A 374 7.07 74.28 -17.91
N ALA A 375 6.49 74.70 -16.79
CA ALA A 375 5.06 74.56 -16.55
C ALA A 375 4.40 75.93 -16.39
N ILE A 376 3.22 76.09 -16.99
CA ILE A 376 2.40 77.29 -16.92
C ILE A 376 1.02 76.90 -16.41
N LYS A 377 0.60 77.50 -15.30
CA LYS A 377 -0.76 77.30 -14.76
C LYS A 377 -1.71 78.34 -15.34
N SER A 378 -2.83 77.87 -15.87
CA SER A 378 -3.92 78.71 -16.40
C SER A 378 -5.26 78.19 -15.90
N GLY A 379 -5.79 78.81 -14.84
CA GLY A 379 -6.97 78.30 -14.15
C GLY A 379 -6.71 76.93 -13.52
N GLU A 380 -7.56 75.96 -13.84
CA GLU A 380 -7.49 74.57 -13.35
C GLU A 380 -6.66 73.64 -14.24
N ILE A 381 -5.98 74.19 -15.24
CA ILE A 381 -5.13 73.45 -16.19
C ILE A 381 -3.67 73.84 -15.99
N ILE A 382 -2.78 72.85 -16.01
CA ILE A 382 -1.33 73.07 -16.05
C ILE A 382 -0.80 72.62 -17.40
N TYR A 383 -0.18 73.54 -18.13
CA TYR A 383 0.51 73.25 -19.40
C TYR A 383 1.97 72.94 -19.12
N LEU A 384 2.42 71.77 -19.55
CA LEU A 384 3.84 71.40 -19.57
C LEU A 384 4.37 71.59 -21.00
N ILE A 385 5.49 72.29 -21.08
CA ILE A 385 6.12 72.72 -22.31
C ILE A 385 7.56 72.22 -22.31
N LYS A 386 7.97 71.52 -23.37
CA LYS A 386 9.35 71.12 -23.59
C LYS A 386 10.08 72.16 -24.45
N CYS A 387 11.16 72.71 -23.91
CA CYS A 387 11.98 73.75 -24.52
C CYS A 387 13.16 73.16 -25.30
N LYS A 388 13.76 73.97 -26.18
CA LYS A 388 14.83 73.52 -27.08
C LYS A 388 16.21 73.67 -26.42
N PRO A 389 17.08 72.65 -26.47
CA PRO A 389 18.44 72.78 -25.94
C PRO A 389 19.28 73.72 -26.80
N VAL A 390 20.10 74.54 -26.14
CA VAL A 390 21.03 75.51 -26.72
C VAL A 390 22.35 75.50 -25.94
N ASP A 391 23.46 75.67 -26.64
CA ASP A 391 24.79 75.76 -26.01
C ASP A 391 25.07 77.18 -25.52
N VAL A 392 25.50 77.31 -24.28
CA VAL A 392 25.80 78.58 -23.61
C VAL A 392 27.14 78.51 -22.88
N GLN A 393 27.77 79.66 -22.64
CA GLN A 393 29.06 79.73 -21.93
C GLN A 393 28.92 80.51 -20.62
N TYR A 394 29.73 80.21 -19.61
CA TYR A 394 29.67 80.93 -18.32
C TYR A 394 29.99 82.41 -18.53
N ALA A 395 29.16 83.28 -17.97
CA ALA A 395 29.37 84.72 -17.99
C ALA A 395 29.83 85.17 -16.60
N GLN A 396 31.10 85.54 -16.46
CA GLN A 396 31.58 86.09 -15.20
C GLN A 396 30.90 87.45 -14.93
N GLN A 397 30.42 87.64 -13.71
CA GLN A 397 29.76 88.86 -13.23
C GLN A 397 30.42 89.32 -11.93
N ASP A 398 30.32 90.62 -11.64
CA ASP A 398 30.83 91.19 -10.38
C ASP A 398 29.88 90.94 -9.19
N ALA A 399 28.60 90.67 -9.48
CA ALA A 399 27.57 90.35 -8.51
C ALA A 399 27.18 88.85 -8.56
N CYS A 400 26.68 88.33 -7.43
CA CYS A 400 26.20 86.96 -7.31
C CYS A 400 24.70 86.86 -7.58
N TYR A 401 24.28 85.75 -8.18
CA TYR A 401 22.90 85.46 -8.55
C TYR A 401 22.51 84.04 -8.13
N ASN A 402 21.22 83.81 -7.88
CA ASN A 402 20.69 82.45 -7.63
C ASN A 402 20.67 81.58 -8.89
N GLU A 403 20.58 82.21 -10.06
CA GLU A 403 20.65 81.61 -11.38
C GLU A 403 22.08 81.73 -11.93
N LEU A 404 22.51 80.77 -12.76
CA LEU A 404 23.86 80.80 -13.32
C LEU A 404 23.93 81.81 -14.48
N PRO A 405 24.76 82.87 -14.41
CA PRO A 405 24.92 83.80 -15.52
C PRO A 405 25.64 83.12 -16.68
N VAL A 406 25.06 83.19 -17.87
CA VAL A 406 25.55 82.55 -19.09
C VAL A 406 25.47 83.51 -20.28
N THR A 407 26.32 83.31 -21.28
CA THR A 407 26.30 84.04 -22.55
C THR A 407 25.77 83.16 -23.67
N LEU A 408 24.82 83.70 -24.43
CA LEU A 408 24.26 83.12 -25.65
C LEU A 408 24.26 84.22 -26.73
N ASN A 409 24.90 83.97 -27.87
CA ASN A 409 24.99 84.94 -28.97
C ASN A 409 25.46 86.34 -28.52
N ASN A 410 26.53 86.42 -27.72
CA ASN A 410 27.09 87.66 -27.15
C ASN A 410 26.14 88.47 -26.25
N LYS A 411 25.02 87.88 -25.81
CA LYS A 411 24.11 88.48 -24.84
C LYS A 411 24.08 87.65 -23.56
N THR A 412 24.08 88.33 -22.41
CA THR A 412 23.99 87.68 -21.10
C THR A 412 22.56 87.27 -20.79
N TYR A 413 22.39 86.05 -20.32
CA TYR A 413 21.17 85.44 -19.83
C TYR A 413 21.45 84.77 -18.48
N PHE A 414 20.40 84.35 -17.80
CA PHE A 414 20.47 83.67 -16.52
C PHE A 414 19.83 82.29 -16.66
N MET A 415 20.57 81.24 -16.31
CA MET A 415 20.10 79.86 -16.40
C MET A 415 19.53 79.43 -15.05
N ALA A 416 18.24 79.10 -15.03
CA ALA A 416 17.54 78.68 -13.83
C ALA A 416 18.17 77.43 -13.20
N PRO A 417 18.33 77.38 -11.86
CA PRO A 417 18.82 76.18 -11.20
C PRO A 417 17.85 75.02 -11.44
N LYS A 418 18.39 73.81 -11.64
CA LYS A 418 17.66 72.54 -11.84
C LYS A 418 16.93 72.36 -13.18
N THR A 419 16.14 73.33 -13.66
CA THR A 419 15.44 73.23 -14.95
C THR A 419 16.32 73.63 -16.14
N ASN A 420 17.41 74.38 -15.91
CA ASN A 420 18.31 74.92 -16.94
C ASN A 420 17.61 75.80 -17.99
N ILE A 421 16.46 76.39 -17.66
CA ILE A 421 15.74 77.30 -18.57
C ILE A 421 16.45 78.64 -18.60
N LEU A 422 16.59 79.22 -19.79
CA LEU A 422 17.13 80.56 -19.97
C LEU A 422 16.11 81.65 -19.63
N GLN A 423 16.56 82.61 -18.83
CA GLN A 423 15.80 83.76 -18.37
C GLN A 423 16.57 85.05 -18.70
N ASN A 424 15.83 86.13 -18.93
CA ASN A 424 16.42 87.43 -19.25
C ASN A 424 17.01 88.14 -18.01
N TYR A 425 16.57 87.76 -16.82
CA TYR A 425 16.91 88.41 -15.55
C TYR A 425 17.24 87.34 -14.52
N GLY A 426 18.16 87.65 -13.61
CA GLY A 426 18.52 86.82 -12.46
C GLY A 426 18.21 87.52 -11.15
N THR A 427 18.02 86.72 -10.11
CA THR A 427 17.80 87.14 -8.74
C THR A 427 19.15 87.39 -8.07
N GLN A 428 19.49 88.65 -7.86
CA GLN A 428 20.75 89.04 -7.20
C GLN A 428 20.75 88.62 -5.72
N VAL A 429 21.87 88.08 -5.25
CA VAL A 429 22.10 87.69 -3.85
C VAL A 429 23.44 88.16 -3.35
N ASP A 430 23.59 88.22 -2.02
CA ASP A 430 24.87 88.54 -1.40
C ASP A 430 25.89 87.42 -1.64
N CYS A 431 27.09 87.78 -2.09
CA CYS A 431 28.17 86.83 -2.32
C CYS A 431 28.69 86.26 -0.99
N ASN A 432 28.47 84.96 -0.75
CA ASN A 432 28.96 84.25 0.44
C ASN A 432 29.96 83.16 0.06
N GLU A 433 31.22 83.28 0.48
CA GLU A 433 32.27 82.30 0.17
C GLU A 433 32.12 80.97 0.92
N TYR A 434 31.45 80.95 2.08
CA TYR A 434 31.25 79.74 2.88
C TYR A 434 30.01 78.95 2.47
N LEU A 435 28.97 79.65 2.02
CA LEU A 435 27.71 79.08 1.53
C LEU A 435 27.39 79.66 0.14
N PRO A 436 28.22 79.39 -0.88
CA PRO A 436 28.00 79.92 -2.22
C PRO A 436 26.78 79.27 -2.86
N VAL A 437 26.12 79.99 -3.77
CA VAL A 437 25.13 79.38 -4.66
C VAL A 437 25.86 78.34 -5.52
N ALA A 438 25.40 77.10 -5.46
CA ALA A 438 26.09 75.97 -6.05
C ALA A 438 25.29 75.33 -7.18
N PHE A 439 25.99 74.99 -8.26
CA PHE A 439 25.44 74.35 -9.44
C PHE A 439 26.19 73.05 -9.73
N ARG A 440 25.47 72.08 -10.29
CA ARG A 440 26.07 70.82 -10.76
C ARG A 440 26.44 70.96 -12.23
N LEU A 441 27.72 71.00 -12.55
CA LEU A 441 28.27 71.16 -13.90
C LEU A 441 29.17 69.94 -14.20
N ASP A 442 28.96 69.26 -15.33
CA ASP A 442 29.72 68.07 -15.74
C ASP A 442 29.94 67.00 -14.64
N SER A 443 28.91 66.79 -13.81
CA SER A 443 28.89 65.85 -12.67
C SER A 443 29.66 66.29 -11.42
N GLU A 444 30.36 67.43 -11.47
CA GLU A 444 31.00 68.07 -10.32
C GLU A 444 30.18 69.26 -9.81
N TRP A 445 30.49 69.72 -8.60
CA TRP A 445 29.77 70.82 -7.96
C TRP A 445 30.64 72.07 -7.94
N TYR A 446 30.08 73.18 -8.40
CA TYR A 446 30.75 74.48 -8.40
C TYR A 446 29.92 75.51 -7.65
N GLY A 447 30.55 76.23 -6.73
CA GLY A 447 30.00 77.41 -6.07
C GLY A 447 30.40 78.69 -6.80
N VAL A 448 29.49 79.66 -6.86
CA VAL A 448 29.74 80.99 -7.43
C VAL A 448 29.72 82.03 -6.30
N ALA A 449 30.89 82.62 -6.00
CA ALA A 449 30.99 83.73 -5.05
C ALA A 449 32.28 84.56 -5.22
N PRO A 450 32.28 85.63 -6.03
CA PRO A 450 31.64 85.77 -7.35
C PRO A 450 32.38 84.95 -8.45
N THR A 451 33.58 84.45 -8.15
CA THR A 451 34.33 83.54 -9.02
C THR A 451 33.79 82.12 -8.91
N LEU A 452 33.80 81.39 -10.01
CA LEU A 452 33.48 79.96 -10.05
C LEU A 452 34.57 79.14 -9.34
N ARG A 453 34.20 78.33 -8.33
CA ARG A 453 35.11 77.45 -7.58
C ARG A 453 34.48 76.08 -7.37
N GLU A 454 35.25 75.00 -7.46
CA GLU A 454 34.77 73.66 -7.15
C GLU A 454 34.49 73.51 -5.65
N ILE A 455 33.41 72.81 -5.29
CA ILE A 455 33.00 72.55 -3.91
C ILE A 455 32.80 71.06 -3.65
N LYS A 456 32.81 70.67 -2.37
CA LYS A 456 32.55 69.28 -1.97
C LYS A 456 31.13 68.86 -2.34
N LYS A 457 31.02 67.69 -2.98
CA LYS A 457 29.74 67.05 -3.33
C LYS A 457 28.80 66.91 -2.11
N PRO A 458 27.55 67.41 -2.20
CA PRO A 458 26.53 67.24 -1.16
C PRO A 458 26.12 65.78 -0.91
N GLN A 459 25.65 65.46 0.31
CA GLN A 459 25.14 64.14 0.67
C GLN A 459 23.78 63.85 0.01
N THR A 460 23.60 62.63 -0.49
CA THR A 460 22.32 62.15 -1.05
C THR A 460 21.48 61.43 0.01
N LEU A 461 20.16 61.66 0.03
CA LEU A 461 19.21 60.91 0.84
C LEU A 461 19.10 59.45 0.36
N LYS A 462 18.92 58.49 1.28
CA LYS A 462 18.76 57.05 0.98
C LYS A 462 17.38 56.56 1.49
N PRO A 463 16.60 55.82 0.68
CA PRO A 463 15.37 55.18 1.16
C PRO A 463 15.68 54.05 2.15
N SER A 464 14.78 53.82 3.11
CA SER A 464 14.96 52.90 4.25
C SER A 464 14.22 51.55 4.14
N THR A 465 13.53 51.28 3.04
CA THR A 465 12.68 50.09 2.91
C THR A 465 13.46 48.81 2.58
N SER A 466 13.20 47.74 3.34
CA SER A 466 13.59 46.36 3.02
C SER A 466 12.34 45.50 2.85
N TRP A 467 12.29 44.67 1.80
CA TRP A 467 11.14 43.80 1.51
C TRP A 467 11.29 42.46 2.26
N THR A 468 10.23 42.01 2.92
CA THR A 468 10.15 40.68 3.54
C THR A 468 9.03 39.87 2.85
N TRP A 469 9.30 38.62 2.51
CA TRP A 469 8.32 37.70 1.92
C TRP A 469 8.37 36.35 2.64
N ASN A 470 7.19 35.77 2.92
CA ASN A 470 7.03 34.45 3.53
C ASN A 470 6.19 33.54 2.62
N TYR A 471 6.72 32.35 2.33
CA TYR A 471 6.02 31.30 1.59
C TYR A 471 4.91 30.66 2.44
N LYS A 472 3.74 30.43 1.84
CA LYS A 472 2.67 29.61 2.44
C LYS A 472 2.55 28.30 1.66
N SER A 473 2.81 27.16 2.31
CA SER A 473 2.63 25.83 1.72
C SER A 473 1.18 25.34 1.85
N PRO A 474 0.66 24.51 0.92
CA PRO A 474 -0.60 23.79 1.10
C PRO A 474 -0.47 22.78 2.26
N GLU A 475 -1.30 22.91 3.29
CA GLU A 475 -1.13 22.20 4.57
C GLU A 475 -1.51 20.71 4.49
N HIS A 476 -2.58 20.37 3.78
CA HIS A 476 -3.16 19.01 3.78
C HIS A 476 -2.78 18.14 2.57
N LEU A 477 -2.07 18.68 1.58
CA LEU A 477 -1.74 17.96 0.34
C LEU A 477 -0.82 16.74 0.54
N MET A 478 0.08 16.83 1.53
CA MET A 478 1.03 15.76 1.85
C MET A 478 0.36 14.55 2.50
N THR A 479 -0.76 14.75 3.20
CA THR A 479 -1.43 13.72 4.00
C THR A 479 -2.74 13.23 3.36
N ALA A 480 -3.43 14.06 2.58
CA ALA A 480 -4.75 13.77 2.04
C ALA A 480 -4.78 13.71 0.50
N GLY A 481 -5.77 13.00 -0.06
CA GLY A 481 -6.05 12.87 -1.49
C GLY A 481 -7.51 12.47 -1.73
N ILE A 482 -7.88 11.90 -2.88
CA ILE A 482 -9.26 11.38 -3.10
C ILE A 482 -9.59 10.12 -2.28
N TYR A 483 -8.57 9.46 -1.75
CA TYR A 483 -8.69 8.28 -0.89
C TYR A 483 -8.18 8.63 0.50
N SER A 484 -8.89 8.15 1.52
CA SER A 484 -8.49 8.32 2.91
C SER A 484 -7.24 7.51 3.24
N GLN A 485 -6.54 7.87 4.31
CA GLN A 485 -5.34 7.16 4.74
C GLN A 485 -5.60 5.68 5.05
N ASP A 486 -6.77 5.36 5.59
CA ASP A 486 -7.17 3.98 5.90
C ASP A 486 -7.32 3.14 4.62
N THR A 487 -7.94 3.71 3.58
CA THR A 487 -8.11 3.03 2.29
C THR A 487 -6.77 2.81 1.57
N MET A 488 -5.86 3.78 1.64
CA MET A 488 -4.49 3.63 1.11
C MET A 488 -3.70 2.58 1.89
N THR A 489 -3.86 2.52 3.21
CA THR A 489 -3.23 1.49 4.05
C THR A 489 -3.78 0.10 3.73
N ALA A 490 -5.09 -0.02 3.48
CA ALA A 490 -5.71 -1.27 3.06
C ALA A 490 -5.21 -1.73 1.67
N LEU A 491 -5.04 -0.80 0.72
CA LEU A 491 -4.40 -1.07 -0.58
C LEU A 491 -2.96 -1.55 -0.40
N GLN A 492 -2.14 -0.86 0.41
CA GLN A 492 -0.76 -1.25 0.66
C GLN A 492 -0.67 -2.66 1.23
N ARG A 493 -1.48 -3.00 2.23
CA ARG A 493 -1.55 -4.37 2.78
C ARG A 493 -1.95 -5.38 1.71
N HIS A 494 -2.93 -5.07 0.87
CA HIS A 494 -3.37 -5.95 -0.21
C HIS A 494 -2.24 -6.22 -1.23
N LEU A 495 -1.46 -5.20 -1.60
CA LEU A 495 -0.33 -5.33 -2.54
C LEU A 495 0.84 -6.12 -1.96
N LEU A 496 1.08 -6.03 -0.63
CA LEU A 496 2.18 -6.74 0.04
C LEU A 496 1.83 -8.21 0.38
N LEU A 497 0.55 -8.53 0.54
CA LEU A 497 0.08 -9.85 0.97
C LEU A 497 0.67 -11.03 0.17
N PRO A 498 0.79 -11.01 -1.18
CA PRO A 498 1.38 -12.13 -1.91
C PRO A 498 2.85 -12.40 -1.53
N GLN A 499 3.63 -11.35 -1.26
CA GLN A 499 5.03 -11.49 -0.83
C GLN A 499 5.13 -12.02 0.61
N GLU A 500 4.24 -11.56 1.49
CA GLU A 500 4.14 -12.04 2.86
C GLU A 500 3.76 -13.53 2.90
N ILE A 501 2.78 -13.96 2.09
CA ILE A 501 2.38 -15.37 1.97
C ILE A 501 3.55 -16.23 1.47
N GLN A 502 4.28 -15.80 0.45
CA GLN A 502 5.46 -16.55 -0.03
C GLN A 502 6.54 -16.67 1.04
N THR A 503 6.76 -15.62 1.83
CA THR A 503 7.73 -15.62 2.93
C THR A 503 7.27 -16.53 4.05
N ALA A 504 5.98 -16.49 4.41
CA ALA A 504 5.38 -17.40 5.37
C ALA A 504 5.51 -18.87 4.94
N GLN A 505 5.22 -19.18 3.67
CA GLN A 505 5.40 -20.53 3.11
C GLN A 505 6.86 -20.99 3.18
N LYS A 506 7.82 -20.13 2.83
CA LYS A 506 9.26 -20.44 2.94
C LYS A 506 9.68 -20.67 4.39
N ASN A 507 9.17 -19.88 5.33
CA ASN A 507 9.44 -20.05 6.76
C ASN A 507 8.86 -21.36 7.30
N ILE A 508 7.63 -21.71 6.90
CA ILE A 508 7.00 -23.00 7.24
C ILE A 508 7.81 -24.17 6.66
N ALA A 509 8.21 -24.09 5.39
CA ALA A 509 9.06 -25.11 4.77
C ALA A 509 10.40 -25.25 5.51
N ARG A 510 11.06 -24.13 5.83
CA ARG A 510 12.30 -24.10 6.62
C ARG A 510 12.13 -24.75 7.99
N GLN A 511 11.04 -24.43 8.69
CA GLN A 511 10.70 -25.05 9.98
C GLN A 511 10.45 -26.56 9.84
N SER A 512 9.73 -27.00 8.81
CA SER A 512 9.46 -28.42 8.55
C SER A 512 10.71 -29.23 8.24
N MET A 513 11.74 -28.57 7.69
CA MET A 513 13.05 -29.17 7.43
C MET A 513 13.98 -29.16 8.66
N GLY A 514 13.51 -28.67 9.82
CA GLY A 514 14.26 -28.67 11.08
C GLY A 514 15.27 -27.52 11.25
N TYR A 515 15.25 -26.52 10.38
CA TYR A 515 16.09 -25.32 10.54
C TYR A 515 15.46 -24.35 11.56
N SER A 516 16.31 -23.62 12.30
CA SER A 516 15.85 -22.56 13.18
C SER A 516 15.18 -21.42 12.40
N TYR A 517 14.10 -20.88 12.97
CA TYR A 517 13.37 -19.73 12.47
C TYR A 517 13.07 -18.77 13.65
N VAL A 518 12.95 -17.48 13.35
CA VAL A 518 12.49 -16.47 14.30
C VAL A 518 10.97 -16.41 14.19
N ASP A 519 10.26 -16.58 15.31
CA ASP A 519 8.81 -16.45 15.32
C ASP A 519 8.41 -15.00 14.99
N GLN A 520 7.79 -14.82 13.83
CA GLN A 520 7.28 -13.54 13.35
C GLN A 520 5.77 -13.38 13.65
N GLY A 521 5.21 -14.17 14.57
CA GLY A 521 3.80 -14.13 14.95
C GLY A 521 2.89 -14.98 14.06
N LEU A 522 3.45 -15.96 13.34
CA LEU A 522 2.70 -16.90 12.50
C LEU A 522 1.93 -17.89 13.40
N ARG A 523 0.61 -17.67 13.54
CA ARG A 523 -0.26 -18.57 14.32
C ARG A 523 -0.59 -19.83 13.51
N LEU A 524 0.29 -20.83 13.55
CA LEU A 524 0.04 -22.17 12.98
C LEU A 524 -1.08 -22.95 13.68
N LYS A 525 -1.62 -22.44 14.80
CA LYS A 525 -2.69 -23.08 15.58
C LYS A 525 -3.97 -23.31 14.77
N SER A 526 -4.25 -22.55 13.70
CA SER A 526 -5.42 -22.80 12.84
C SER A 526 -5.21 -23.88 11.78
N LEU A 527 -3.95 -24.33 11.55
CA LEU A 527 -3.63 -25.39 10.58
C LEU A 527 -3.69 -26.78 11.20
N ILE A 528 -3.64 -26.87 12.53
CA ILE A 528 -3.71 -28.12 13.28
C ILE A 528 -4.75 -27.91 14.38
N ASP A 529 -5.99 -28.29 14.09
CA ASP A 529 -7.09 -28.14 15.04
C ASP A 529 -6.91 -29.12 16.20
N ASP A 530 -7.09 -28.62 17.43
CA ASP A 530 -6.96 -29.37 18.69
C ASP A 530 -7.90 -30.61 18.68
N ILE A 531 -9.02 -30.52 17.97
CA ILE A 531 -9.99 -31.61 17.76
C ILE A 531 -9.38 -32.75 16.93
N THR A 532 -8.59 -32.45 15.91
CA THR A 532 -7.94 -33.48 15.08
C THR A 532 -6.90 -34.27 15.87
N ILE A 533 -6.11 -33.58 16.70
CA ILE A 533 -5.14 -34.23 17.58
C ILE A 533 -5.85 -35.09 18.63
N SER A 534 -6.90 -34.55 19.27
CA SER A 534 -7.68 -35.30 20.26
C SER A 534 -8.30 -36.57 19.65
N ASN A 535 -8.89 -36.47 18.45
CA ASN A 535 -9.49 -37.60 17.76
C ASN A 535 -8.46 -38.65 17.32
N ILE A 536 -7.24 -38.24 16.92
CA ILE A 536 -6.16 -39.18 16.59
C ILE A 536 -5.65 -39.89 17.86
N ILE A 537 -5.52 -39.17 18.98
CA ILE A 537 -5.09 -39.74 20.26
C ILE A 537 -6.15 -40.69 20.83
N GLU A 538 -7.43 -40.31 20.77
CA GLU A 538 -8.51 -41.14 21.31
C GLU A 538 -8.83 -42.36 20.42
N ASP A 539 -8.96 -42.21 19.10
CA ASP A 539 -9.45 -43.33 18.26
C ASP A 539 -8.36 -44.34 17.90
N LYS A 540 -7.11 -43.90 17.65
CA LYS A 540 -6.03 -44.81 17.21
C LYS A 540 -5.12 -45.26 18.33
N LEU A 541 -4.71 -44.36 19.22
CA LEU A 541 -3.77 -44.69 20.29
C LEU A 541 -4.43 -45.49 21.41
N TYR A 542 -5.69 -45.18 21.77
CA TYR A 542 -6.41 -45.90 22.83
C TYR A 542 -6.78 -47.35 22.41
N LYS A 543 -7.20 -47.57 21.16
CA LYS A 543 -7.43 -48.93 20.61
C LYS A 543 -6.15 -49.76 20.56
N MET A 544 -5.04 -49.15 20.13
CA MET A 544 -3.74 -49.82 20.08
C MET A 544 -3.26 -50.17 21.51
N TRP A 545 -3.44 -49.27 22.48
CA TRP A 545 -3.09 -49.51 23.88
C TRP A 545 -3.98 -50.56 24.56
N GLY A 546 -5.27 -50.59 24.23
CA GLY A 546 -6.21 -51.62 24.67
C GLY A 546 -5.81 -53.02 24.22
N TRP A 547 -5.32 -53.15 22.98
CA TRP A 547 -4.81 -54.42 22.47
C TRP A 547 -3.50 -54.85 23.16
N PHE A 548 -2.55 -53.93 23.37
CA PHE A 548 -1.32 -54.23 24.10
C PHE A 548 -1.57 -54.64 25.56
N THR A 549 -2.53 -54.02 26.23
CA THR A 549 -2.87 -54.35 27.62
C THR A 549 -3.61 -55.69 27.76
N THR A 550 -4.52 -56.02 26.84
CA THR A 550 -5.20 -57.34 26.80
C THR A 550 -4.24 -58.47 26.43
N PHE A 551 -3.31 -58.23 25.50
CA PHE A 551 -2.23 -59.18 25.21
C PHE A 551 -1.33 -59.39 26.43
N GLY A 552 -0.95 -58.30 27.11
CA GLY A 552 -0.14 -58.35 28.33
C GLY A 552 -0.82 -59.10 29.48
N SER A 553 -2.11 -58.89 29.71
CA SER A 553 -2.87 -59.57 30.77
C SER A 553 -3.06 -61.06 30.50
N CYS A 554 -3.28 -61.46 29.24
CA CYS A 554 -3.40 -62.87 28.86
C CYS A 554 -2.08 -63.63 29.06
N ILE A 555 -0.95 -63.04 28.63
CA ILE A 555 0.39 -63.61 28.85
C ILE A 555 0.74 -63.68 30.34
N SER A 556 0.37 -62.65 31.11
CA SER A 556 0.53 -62.64 32.57
C SER A 556 -0.23 -63.79 33.24
N GLY A 557 -1.48 -64.04 32.85
CA GLY A 557 -2.29 -65.15 33.35
C GLY A 557 -1.70 -66.53 33.04
N LEU A 558 -1.24 -66.74 31.80
CA LEU A 558 -0.58 -67.99 31.38
C LEU A 558 0.74 -68.23 32.13
N LEU A 559 1.55 -67.18 32.32
CA LEU A 559 2.75 -67.26 33.15
C LEU A 559 2.42 -67.59 34.60
N GLY A 560 1.36 -67.01 35.17
CA GLY A 560 0.87 -67.33 36.51
C GLY A 560 0.55 -68.82 36.69
N ILE A 561 -0.22 -69.39 35.75
CA ILE A 561 -0.54 -70.83 35.74
C ILE A 561 0.73 -71.68 35.63
N PHE A 562 1.66 -71.29 34.76
CA PHE A 562 2.94 -71.98 34.60
C PHE A 562 3.77 -71.97 35.89
N PHE A 563 3.80 -70.85 36.62
CA PHE A 563 4.48 -70.76 37.91
C PHE A 563 3.84 -71.63 38.98
N ILE A 564 2.51 -71.68 39.05
CA ILE A 564 1.77 -72.55 39.99
C ILE A 564 2.07 -74.02 39.69
N TRP A 565 1.97 -74.43 38.42
CA TRP A 565 2.32 -75.79 37.99
C TRP A 565 3.77 -76.15 38.36
N ARG A 566 4.71 -75.23 38.13
CA ARG A 566 6.13 -75.43 38.46
C ARG A 566 6.36 -75.53 39.96
N ALA A 567 5.65 -74.76 40.78
CA ALA A 567 5.71 -74.85 42.24
C ALA A 567 5.19 -76.21 42.74
N ILE A 568 4.05 -76.68 42.22
CA ILE A 568 3.50 -78.01 42.55
C ILE A 568 4.49 -79.12 42.16
N SER A 569 5.09 -79.06 40.97
CA SER A 569 6.09 -80.05 40.54
C SER A 569 7.32 -80.09 41.45
N ILE A 570 7.76 -78.94 41.97
CA ILE A 570 8.87 -78.87 42.93
C ILE A 570 8.48 -79.51 44.26
N LEU A 571 7.29 -79.21 44.79
CA LEU A 571 6.79 -79.80 46.04
C LEU A 571 6.70 -81.33 45.96
N ILE A 572 6.18 -81.87 44.86
CA ILE A 572 6.10 -83.34 44.67
C ILE A 572 7.51 -83.95 44.65
N LYS A 573 8.46 -83.33 43.92
CA LYS A 573 9.85 -83.81 43.84
C LYS A 573 10.56 -83.76 45.18
N THR A 574 10.38 -82.69 45.96
CA THR A 574 10.97 -82.59 47.30
C THR A 574 10.35 -83.59 48.26
N SER A 575 9.03 -83.78 48.24
CA SER A 575 8.37 -84.83 49.05
C SER A 575 8.93 -86.22 48.74
N ILE A 576 9.03 -86.62 47.46
CA ILE A 576 9.59 -87.92 47.06
C ILE A 576 11.05 -88.07 47.53
N ASN A 577 11.88 -87.05 47.31
CA ASN A 577 13.29 -87.08 47.71
C ASN A 577 13.46 -87.17 49.24
N VAL A 578 12.64 -86.43 50.00
CA VAL A 578 12.63 -86.47 51.47
C VAL A 578 12.16 -87.83 51.97
N THR A 579 11.12 -88.44 51.37
CA THR A 579 10.68 -89.79 51.73
C THR A 579 11.77 -90.83 51.46
N ILE A 580 12.46 -90.76 50.32
CA ILE A 580 13.58 -91.66 49.99
C ILE A 580 14.74 -91.49 50.98
N LEU A 581 15.10 -90.26 51.34
CA LEU A 581 16.15 -89.96 52.32
C LEU A 581 15.76 -90.39 53.74
N TYR A 582 14.49 -90.25 54.11
CA TYR A 582 13.97 -90.67 55.42
C TYR A 582 13.99 -92.19 55.57
N GLN A 583 13.56 -92.93 54.54
CA GLN A 583 13.61 -94.39 54.55
C GLN A 583 15.05 -94.95 54.57
N THR A 584 16.03 -94.20 54.06
CA THR A 584 17.42 -94.67 53.98
C THR A 584 18.33 -94.26 55.14
N PHE A 585 18.11 -93.10 55.75
CA PHE A 585 18.98 -92.58 56.82
C PHE A 585 18.26 -92.30 58.14
N GLY A 586 16.93 -92.46 58.20
CA GLY A 586 16.14 -92.04 59.36
C GLY A 586 16.18 -90.53 59.58
N TRP A 587 15.91 -90.09 60.81
CA TRP A 587 15.90 -88.66 61.16
C TRP A 587 17.33 -88.12 61.27
N SER A 588 17.82 -87.47 60.21
CA SER A 588 19.18 -86.91 60.16
C SER A 588 19.24 -85.58 59.40
N ILE A 589 20.30 -84.79 59.62
CA ILE A 589 20.58 -83.53 58.91
C ILE A 589 20.60 -83.68 57.38
N LYS A 590 20.80 -84.91 56.86
CA LYS A 590 20.81 -85.21 55.42
C LYS A 590 19.44 -85.09 54.76
N LEU A 591 18.35 -84.97 55.52
CA LEU A 591 17.00 -84.72 55.00
C LEU A 591 16.87 -83.34 54.33
N ILE A 592 17.67 -82.36 54.75
CA ILE A 592 17.68 -81.00 54.16
C ILE A 592 18.15 -81.06 52.69
N ALA A 593 18.95 -82.08 52.32
CA ALA A 593 19.36 -82.30 50.94
C ALA A 593 18.19 -82.69 50.01
N GLY A 594 17.03 -83.07 50.55
CA GLY A 594 15.82 -83.41 49.79
C GLY A 594 15.25 -82.25 48.96
N ILE A 595 15.59 -81.01 49.32
CA ILE A 595 15.17 -79.78 48.62
C ILE A 595 15.82 -79.67 47.23
N PHE A 596 17.04 -80.19 47.08
CA PHE A 596 17.77 -80.16 45.82
C PHE A 596 17.91 -81.59 45.28
N SER A 597 17.27 -81.85 44.14
CA SER A 597 17.28 -83.18 43.51
C SER A 597 18.69 -83.66 43.15
N SER A 598 19.59 -82.75 42.78
CA SER A 598 20.99 -83.04 42.46
C SER A 598 21.79 -83.50 43.68
N THR A 599 21.60 -82.90 44.86
CA THR A 599 22.31 -83.29 46.08
C THR A 599 21.75 -84.58 46.68
N THR A 600 20.45 -84.81 46.58
CA THR A 600 19.81 -86.09 46.95
C THR A 600 20.40 -87.26 46.15
N HIS A 601 20.48 -87.12 44.82
CA HIS A 601 21.01 -88.17 43.95
C HIS A 601 22.52 -88.42 44.19
N TYR A 602 23.28 -87.37 44.50
CA TYR A 602 24.70 -87.49 44.87
C TYR A 602 24.90 -88.26 46.18
N ILE A 603 24.11 -87.96 47.22
CA ILE A 603 24.19 -88.65 48.53
C ILE A 603 23.81 -90.12 48.38
N MET A 604 22.75 -90.42 47.62
CA MET A 604 22.27 -91.78 47.38
C MET A 604 23.30 -92.62 46.59
N HIS A 605 23.88 -92.03 45.54
CA HIS A 605 24.92 -92.69 44.73
C HIS A 605 26.19 -92.98 45.54
N ASN A 606 26.63 -92.05 46.41
CA ASN A 606 27.82 -92.25 47.24
C ASN A 606 27.60 -93.33 48.32
N LEU A 607 26.36 -93.48 48.81
CA LEU A 607 25.94 -94.57 49.70
C LEU A 607 26.00 -95.93 48.99
N HIS A 608 25.42 -96.03 47.79
CA HIS A 608 25.48 -97.25 46.98
C HIS A 608 26.92 -97.62 46.62
N LYS A 609 27.77 -96.64 46.32
CA LYS A 609 29.21 -96.84 46.08
C LYS A 609 29.94 -97.35 47.33
N LYS A 610 29.63 -96.83 48.53
CA LYS A 610 30.14 -97.38 49.80
C LYS A 610 29.68 -98.82 50.03
N LYS A 611 28.38 -99.10 49.89
CA LYS A 611 27.79 -100.45 50.09
C LYS A 611 28.34 -101.48 49.10
N TYR A 612 28.50 -101.10 47.83
CA TYR A 612 29.11 -101.92 46.78
C TYR A 612 30.59 -102.18 47.06
N ASN A 613 31.35 -101.17 47.52
CA ASN A 613 32.75 -101.34 47.89
C ASN A 613 32.93 -102.23 49.14
N THR A 614 32.01 -102.18 50.11
CA THR A 614 32.01 -103.07 51.30
C THR A 614 31.67 -104.53 50.95
N ILE A 615 30.76 -104.76 50.00
CA ILE A 615 30.45 -106.11 49.48
C ILE A 615 31.62 -106.67 48.64
N LYS A 616 32.31 -105.81 47.89
CA LYS A 616 33.48 -106.17 47.07
C LYS A 616 34.75 -106.46 47.88
N THR A 617 34.82 -106.05 49.15
CA THR A 617 35.92 -106.38 50.08
C THR A 617 35.71 -107.70 50.85
N ILE A 618 34.50 -108.26 50.89
CA ILE A 618 34.19 -109.53 51.57
C ILE A 618 34.46 -110.76 50.66
N TYR A 619 34.44 -110.56 49.35
CA TYR A 619 34.70 -111.63 48.36
C TYR A 619 35.92 -111.28 47.51
N LYS A 620 37.13 -111.60 48.01
CA LYS A 620 38.34 -111.55 47.19
C LYS A 620 39.47 -112.44 47.72
N GLU A 621 39.63 -113.60 47.09
CA GLU A 621 40.91 -114.21 46.69
C GLU A 621 40.64 -115.51 45.88
N PRO A 622 41.56 -115.98 45.03
CA PRO A 622 42.23 -115.23 43.97
C PRO A 622 42.09 -115.96 42.62
N THR A 623 42.25 -115.25 41.50
CA THR A 623 43.21 -115.65 40.46
C THR A 623 43.40 -114.56 39.41
N LEU A 624 44.65 -114.50 38.97
CA LEU A 624 45.44 -113.53 38.20
C LEU A 624 45.23 -113.75 36.67
N PRO A 625 45.97 -113.08 35.75
CA PRO A 625 45.88 -111.71 35.23
C PRO A 625 45.66 -111.64 33.70
N TYR A 626 45.27 -110.49 33.14
CA TYR A 626 45.81 -109.94 31.85
C TYR A 626 45.24 -108.53 31.59
N PHE A 627 46.00 -107.45 31.69
CA PHE A 627 46.87 -106.78 30.70
C PHE A 627 46.18 -105.95 29.60
N GLN A 628 46.72 -104.72 29.49
CA GLN A 628 46.20 -103.52 28.86
C GLN A 628 46.28 -103.48 27.33
N THR A 629 45.28 -102.81 26.77
CA THR A 629 45.15 -102.25 25.44
C THR A 629 46.19 -101.17 25.12
N ARG A 630 46.62 -101.14 23.85
CA ARG A 630 47.41 -100.08 23.20
C ARG A 630 46.58 -99.48 22.05
N LYS A 631 46.74 -98.16 21.86
CA LYS A 631 46.66 -97.39 20.58
C LYS A 631 45.25 -97.16 19.99
N HIS A 632 44.90 -96.04 19.33
CA HIS A 632 45.48 -94.70 19.09
C HIS A 632 44.46 -93.94 18.20
N THR A 633 44.36 -92.61 18.32
CA THR A 633 44.04 -91.61 17.24
C THR A 633 42.71 -91.74 16.45
N GLU A 634 42.10 -90.72 15.81
CA GLU A 634 42.54 -89.44 15.24
C GLU A 634 41.28 -88.63 14.79
N LYS A 635 41.36 -87.28 14.83
CA LYS A 635 40.92 -86.29 13.79
C LYS A 635 39.44 -86.25 13.33
N THR A 636 38.79 -85.17 12.87
CA THR A 636 39.16 -83.82 12.36
C THR A 636 37.87 -83.02 12.04
N LYS A 637 37.94 -81.66 12.11
CA LYS A 637 37.43 -80.61 11.15
C LYS A 637 35.91 -80.52 10.82
N THR A 638 35.26 -79.41 10.40
CA THR A 638 35.59 -78.04 9.92
C THR A 638 34.27 -77.23 9.73
N THR A 639 34.20 -75.97 10.22
CA THR A 639 33.94 -74.66 9.54
C THR A 639 32.84 -74.42 8.44
N PRO A 640 32.51 -73.16 8.01
CA PRO A 640 31.14 -72.58 7.98
C PRO A 640 30.67 -71.97 6.63
N ARG A 641 29.46 -71.37 6.57
CA ARG A 641 28.99 -70.21 5.72
C ARG A 641 27.51 -70.35 5.30
N ARG A 642 26.72 -69.26 5.33
CA ARG A 642 26.33 -68.46 4.13
C ARG A 642 25.44 -67.26 4.47
N LYS A 643 25.56 -66.23 3.62
CA LYS A 643 24.79 -64.99 3.50
C LYS A 643 23.55 -65.16 2.58
N MET A 644 22.61 -64.21 2.73
CA MET A 644 21.93 -63.39 1.68
C MET A 644 20.51 -63.74 1.17
N SER A 645 19.78 -62.65 0.88
CA SER A 645 18.46 -62.43 0.20
C SER A 645 17.23 -62.94 0.95
N ILE A 646 16.15 -62.17 1.11
CA ILE A 646 15.49 -61.18 0.23
C ILE A 646 15.42 -59.79 0.85
#